data_AF-V5HTY7-F1
#
_entry.id   AF-V5HTY7-F1
#
_cell.length_a   1.000
_cell.length_b   1.000
_cell.length_c   1.000
_cell.angle_alpha   90.00
_cell.angle_beta   90.00
_cell.angle_gamma   90.00
#
_symmetry.space_group_name_H-M   'P 1'
#
loop_
_entity.id
_entity.type
_entity.pdbx_description
1 polymer ?
#
loop_
_entity_poly.entity_id
_entity_poly.type
_entity_poly.pdbx_seq_one_letter_code
_entity_poly.pdbx_strand_id
1 'polypeptide(L)'
;NVPPTDQLVSHYRETVDAAVQDSAGLKGSAVVRGSYCQGILDVLALYKEFATGDHGDFDWKLVAGIGGIQTDHLNSAVGECLQLRAIGLVLDACSSTEALLFGCEEQSPFSHLLELFSRCREDAVGRSAALLITNLLCKVNVLEDYGWEVGIWMEKLRQGQHLELVRLLLESVKLVLSDPNGLNSEVMRCVTAHGAAGGVAGLNLRDILQQTEETLGDLKELESFQAGKYFSPLLPAVLKALGDSSDPLCKLYVHSVIKDILHYQQQPQALCKFLNERSELLSKSLRRYISIWSGGAMPQKRPQKDKAAGAFCSPAAEELEDAFLDHLFVRKDITSATVRPIVEDVNSCDMAKCKALFYQVLFYVKACLDSTELLGGLRAFLKVFRKLFERCLQLEDGQENCLASLDTLLRHETTLSWYLREEAEDARASGAMLDYSSFLLDMITLILLETPSISSKLEVSLRYLKDRSVHAIINQSLPKGLDCTKLVAAFAPVLSEVDIVTLLEAVVQSNSRQLRKSIEELLCASFAHSGSDSAESAPLLPAATIPRILSCLLKCKNREAMEHDGKPFLSSFMRFLERRPVYMLALKVDDLKPLLGDKESPAHLDMLTFLMRHSVLHRQHLQQLVQSQRPMTSHLPAAGVASFLRALIT
;
A
#
# COMPACT_ATOMS: atom_id res chain seq x y z
N ASN A 1 -17.91 27.75 49.56
CA ASN A 1 -18.42 28.77 48.62
C ASN A 1 -17.41 28.95 47.49
N VAL A 2 -17.29 27.93 46.64
CA VAL A 2 -16.66 28.10 45.32
C VAL A 2 -17.71 28.76 44.45
N PRO A 3 -17.41 29.85 43.72
CA PRO A 3 -18.38 30.44 42.81
C PRO A 3 -18.88 29.36 41.83
N PRO A 4 -20.16 29.39 41.42
CA PRO A 4 -20.64 28.51 40.36
C PRO A 4 -19.75 28.68 39.13
N THR A 5 -19.42 27.57 38.49
CA THR A 5 -18.43 27.43 37.41
C THR A 5 -18.58 28.50 36.33
N ASP A 6 -19.82 28.83 35.97
CA ASP A 6 -20.22 29.83 34.98
C ASP A 6 -19.69 31.24 35.31
N GLN A 7 -19.64 31.61 36.59
CA GLN A 7 -19.12 32.90 37.06
C GLN A 7 -17.59 32.95 36.98
N LEU A 8 -16.91 31.83 37.22
CA LEU A 8 -15.45 31.74 37.05
C LEU A 8 -15.07 31.85 35.58
N VAL A 9 -15.85 31.26 34.67
CA VAL A 9 -15.66 31.39 33.22
C VAL A 9 -15.92 32.80 32.74
N SER A 10 -17.02 33.42 33.16
CA SER A 10 -17.32 34.81 32.79
C SER A 10 -16.24 35.75 33.29
N HIS A 11 -15.79 35.57 34.54
CA HIS A 11 -14.74 36.40 35.12
C HIS A 11 -13.39 36.19 34.44
N TYR A 12 -13.03 34.94 34.13
CA TYR A 12 -11.83 34.63 33.34
C TYR A 12 -11.91 35.29 31.97
N ARG A 13 -13.04 35.15 31.27
CA ARG A 13 -13.30 35.71 29.94
C ARG A 13 -13.28 37.24 29.91
N GLU A 14 -13.88 37.90 30.90
CA GLU A 14 -13.85 39.36 31.04
C GLU A 14 -12.43 39.86 31.35
N THR A 15 -11.69 39.14 32.19
CA THR A 15 -10.28 39.44 32.50
C THR A 15 -9.40 39.24 31.26
N VAL A 16 -9.73 38.25 30.44
CA VAL A 16 -9.10 37.93 29.16
C VAL A 16 -9.37 39.02 28.12
N ASP A 17 -10.63 39.41 27.92
CA ASP A 17 -11.02 40.43 26.94
C ASP A 17 -10.40 41.79 27.31
N ALA A 18 -10.32 42.11 28.61
CA ALA A 18 -9.62 43.29 29.11
C ALA A 18 -8.10 43.25 28.82
N ALA A 19 -7.45 42.12 29.06
CA ALA A 19 -6.00 41.96 28.82
C ALA A 19 -5.64 41.99 27.32
N VAL A 20 -6.51 41.47 26.44
CA VAL A 20 -6.33 41.51 24.98
C VAL A 20 -6.53 42.93 24.44
N GLN A 21 -7.52 43.67 24.95
CA GLN A 21 -7.75 45.06 24.55
C GLN A 21 -6.61 46.00 25.00
N ASP A 22 -6.06 45.82 26.20
CA ASP A 22 -4.90 46.58 26.67
C ASP A 22 -3.63 46.30 25.85
N SER A 23 -3.50 45.10 25.29
CA SER A 23 -2.38 44.73 24.41
C SER A 23 -2.45 45.34 23.00
N ALA A 24 -3.60 45.91 22.60
CA ALA A 24 -3.74 46.61 21.31
C ALA A 24 -2.98 47.96 21.28
N GLY A 25 -2.67 48.54 22.45
CA GLY A 25 -1.93 49.79 22.59
C GLY A 25 -0.41 49.65 22.56
N LEU A 26 0.12 48.44 22.72
CA LEU A 26 1.56 48.18 22.75
C LEU A 26 1.93 47.24 21.60
N LYS A 27 2.92 47.63 20.79
CA LYS A 27 3.61 46.78 19.79
C LYS A 27 4.42 45.64 20.46
N GLY A 28 3.86 45.00 21.48
CA GLY A 28 4.43 43.94 22.28
C GLY A 28 3.97 42.57 21.80
N SER A 29 4.65 42.08 20.77
CA SER A 29 5.15 40.71 20.64
C SER A 29 4.15 39.53 20.66
N ALA A 30 4.15 38.75 19.57
CA ALA A 30 3.57 37.40 19.48
C ALA A 30 3.95 36.47 20.65
N VAL A 31 5.03 36.76 21.37
CA VAL A 31 5.46 36.04 22.58
C VAL A 31 4.45 36.14 23.72
N VAL A 32 3.83 37.31 23.94
CA VAL A 32 2.82 37.49 25.01
C VAL A 32 1.53 36.73 24.68
N ARG A 33 1.13 36.72 23.40
CA ARG A 33 -0.01 35.91 22.92
C ARG A 33 0.29 34.41 23.00
N GLY A 34 1.52 33.98 22.72
CA GLY A 34 1.94 32.59 22.82
C GLY A 34 1.96 32.05 24.25
N SER A 35 2.54 32.78 25.21
CA SER A 35 2.52 32.42 26.63
C SER A 35 1.11 32.39 27.21
N TYR A 36 0.24 33.26 26.70
CA TYR A 36 -1.17 33.35 27.06
C TYR A 36 -1.98 32.15 26.54
N CYS A 37 -1.78 31.78 25.27
CA CYS A 37 -2.39 30.58 24.69
C CYS A 37 -1.95 29.31 25.43
N GLN A 38 -0.68 29.23 25.82
CA GLN A 38 -0.16 28.12 26.61
C GLN A 38 -0.83 28.03 27.98
N GLY A 39 -1.05 29.16 28.67
CA GLY A 39 -1.74 29.18 29.95
C GLY A 39 -3.19 28.67 29.89
N ILE A 40 -3.93 28.99 28.82
CA ILE A 40 -5.26 28.41 28.57
C ILE A 40 -5.15 26.89 28.40
N LEU A 41 -4.20 26.43 27.58
CA LEU A 41 -3.99 25.01 27.33
C LEU A 41 -3.56 24.22 28.56
N ASP A 42 -2.73 24.81 29.42
CA ASP A 42 -2.29 24.20 30.68
C ASP A 42 -3.47 24.05 31.65
N VAL A 43 -4.35 25.06 31.74
CA VAL A 43 -5.58 24.99 32.54
C VAL A 43 -6.54 23.93 31.99
N LEU A 44 -6.68 23.83 30.67
CA LEU A 44 -7.52 22.80 30.04
C LEU A 44 -6.95 21.38 30.22
N ALA A 45 -5.61 21.22 30.17
CA ALA A 45 -4.95 19.96 30.44
C ALA A 45 -5.09 19.52 31.91
N LEU A 46 -4.92 20.46 32.86
CA LEU A 46 -5.13 20.21 34.28
C LEU A 46 -6.59 19.87 34.61
N TYR A 47 -7.54 20.55 33.96
CA TYR A 47 -8.97 20.24 34.11
C TYR A 47 -9.31 18.85 33.55
N LYS A 48 -8.71 18.48 32.41
CA LYS A 48 -8.81 17.11 31.87
C LYS A 48 -8.29 16.09 32.86
N GLU A 49 -7.08 16.26 33.40
CA GLU A 49 -6.50 15.32 34.37
C GLU A 49 -7.38 15.17 35.62
N PHE A 50 -7.93 16.29 36.11
CA PHE A 50 -8.85 16.31 37.25
C PHE A 50 -10.17 15.59 36.97
N ALA A 51 -10.74 15.76 35.78
CA ALA A 51 -12.00 15.17 35.38
C ALA A 51 -11.91 13.71 34.93
N THR A 52 -10.73 13.25 34.48
CA THR A 52 -10.47 11.83 34.18
C THR A 52 -10.12 10.99 35.42
N GLY A 53 -9.97 11.61 36.60
CA GLY A 53 -9.82 10.91 37.87
C GLY A 53 -11.15 10.47 38.48
N ASP A 54 -11.12 9.59 39.47
CA ASP A 54 -12.30 8.93 40.12
C ASP A 54 -13.33 9.89 40.78
N HIS A 55 -13.20 11.22 40.64
CA HIS A 55 -13.93 12.21 41.44
C HIS A 55 -14.52 13.41 40.67
N GLY A 56 -14.54 13.44 39.34
CA GLY A 56 -15.06 14.58 38.57
C GLY A 56 -16.03 14.23 37.45
N ASP A 57 -17.19 14.89 37.41
CA ASP A 57 -18.02 14.96 36.20
C ASP A 57 -17.35 15.94 35.21
N PHE A 58 -16.94 15.45 34.03
CA PHE A 58 -16.35 16.30 32.99
C PHE A 58 -17.40 17.25 32.39
N ASP A 59 -17.31 18.55 32.68
CA ASP A 59 -18.17 19.57 32.08
C ASP A 59 -17.53 20.14 30.81
N TRP A 60 -17.94 19.61 29.66
CA TRP A 60 -17.44 20.06 28.36
C TRP A 60 -17.86 21.50 28.00
N LYS A 61 -18.96 22.02 28.57
CA LYS A 61 -19.44 23.39 28.31
C LYS A 61 -18.49 24.41 28.92
N LEU A 62 -17.91 24.08 30.07
CA LEU A 62 -16.83 24.83 30.70
C LEU A 62 -15.59 24.90 29.80
N VAL A 63 -15.13 23.74 29.29
CA VAL A 63 -13.95 23.67 28.42
C VAL A 63 -14.19 24.39 27.08
N ALA A 64 -15.39 24.25 26.50
CA ALA A 64 -15.77 24.95 25.29
C ALA A 64 -15.86 26.47 25.49
N GLY A 65 -16.34 26.92 26.66
CA GLY A 65 -16.35 28.32 27.08
C GLY A 65 -14.94 28.90 27.28
N ILE A 66 -14.04 28.15 27.93
CA ILE A 66 -12.63 28.55 28.16
C ILE A 66 -11.83 28.57 26.84
N GLY A 67 -12.10 27.63 25.94
CA GLY A 67 -11.45 27.52 24.62
C GLY A 67 -11.95 28.52 23.57
N GLY A 68 -12.95 29.35 23.88
CA GLY A 68 -13.50 30.35 22.95
C GLY A 68 -14.30 29.76 21.78
N ILE A 69 -14.87 28.56 21.93
CA ILE A 69 -15.65 27.85 20.90
C ILE A 69 -16.98 28.59 20.61
N GLN A 70 -17.49 29.39 21.56
CA GLN A 70 -18.76 30.11 21.43
C GLN A 70 -18.63 31.57 20.94
N THR A 71 -17.44 32.01 20.51
CA THR A 71 -17.22 33.42 20.10
C THR A 71 -16.73 33.55 18.67
N ASP A 72 -17.54 34.17 17.81
CA ASP A 72 -17.16 34.70 16.49
C ASP A 72 -16.06 35.81 16.55
N HIS A 73 -15.45 36.04 17.71
CA HIS A 73 -14.54 37.15 17.99
C HIS A 73 -13.06 36.82 17.80
N LEU A 74 -12.70 35.56 17.53
CA LEU A 74 -11.31 35.11 17.34
C LEU A 74 -10.98 34.86 15.85
N ASN A 75 -11.32 35.81 14.96
CA ASN A 75 -10.93 35.77 13.53
C ASN A 75 -9.42 36.09 13.32
N SER A 76 -8.54 35.47 14.10
CA SER A 76 -7.08 35.57 13.93
C SER A 76 -6.47 34.18 13.94
N ALA A 77 -5.44 33.94 13.12
CA ALA A 77 -4.78 32.63 12.98
C ALA A 77 -4.27 32.03 14.31
N VAL A 78 -3.95 32.87 15.30
CA VAL A 78 -3.56 32.42 16.65
C VAL A 78 -4.76 31.91 17.45
N GLY A 79 -5.95 32.49 17.24
CA GLY A 79 -7.21 32.06 17.86
C GLY A 79 -7.70 30.72 17.30
N GLU A 80 -7.58 30.49 15.99
CA GLU A 80 -7.99 29.23 15.34
C GLU A 80 -7.14 28.04 15.80
N CYS A 81 -5.83 28.22 15.98
CA CYS A 81 -4.93 27.21 16.56
C CYS A 81 -5.32 26.85 18.00
N LEU A 82 -5.68 27.86 18.81
CA LEU A 82 -6.10 27.68 20.19
C LEU A 82 -7.45 26.97 20.29
N GLN A 83 -8.42 27.35 19.44
CA GLN A 83 -9.72 26.68 19.32
C GLN A 83 -9.54 25.21 18.95
N LEU A 84 -8.72 24.89 17.94
CA LEU A 84 -8.43 23.51 17.56
C LEU A 84 -7.81 22.68 18.68
N ARG A 85 -6.87 23.27 19.42
CA ARG A 85 -6.21 22.57 20.52
C ARG A 85 -7.14 22.37 21.71
N ALA A 86 -8.01 23.35 22.02
CA ALA A 86 -9.05 23.21 23.01
C ALA A 86 -10.07 22.13 22.63
N ILE A 87 -10.52 22.11 21.37
CA ILE A 87 -11.38 21.05 20.83
C ILE A 87 -10.68 19.69 20.97
N GLY A 88 -9.42 19.58 20.56
CA GLY A 88 -8.65 18.33 20.70
C GLY A 88 -8.59 17.82 22.15
N LEU A 89 -8.40 18.71 23.12
CA LEU A 89 -8.41 18.35 24.55
C LEU A 89 -9.79 17.86 25.04
N VAL A 90 -10.88 18.49 24.60
CA VAL A 90 -12.26 18.00 24.86
C VAL A 90 -12.45 16.61 24.28
N LEU A 91 -12.06 16.42 23.02
CA LEU A 91 -12.23 15.15 22.30
C LEU A 91 -11.37 14.02 22.87
N ASP A 92 -10.26 14.34 23.52
CA ASP A 92 -9.42 13.36 24.22
C ASP A 92 -9.85 13.08 25.67
N ALA A 93 -10.79 13.88 26.21
CA ALA A 93 -11.29 13.76 27.58
C ALA A 93 -12.70 13.12 27.66
N CYS A 94 -13.52 13.31 26.62
CA CYS A 94 -14.85 12.68 26.50
C CYS A 94 -14.78 11.25 25.94
N SER A 95 -15.76 10.42 26.27
CA SER A 95 -16.02 9.20 25.51
C SER A 95 -16.42 9.58 24.06
N SER A 96 -15.97 8.81 23.05
CA SER A 96 -16.14 9.17 21.63
C SER A 96 -17.61 9.35 21.23
N THR A 97 -18.50 8.60 21.86
CA THR A 97 -19.95 8.69 21.68
C THR A 97 -20.51 10.00 22.23
N GLU A 98 -20.09 10.45 23.41
CA GLU A 98 -20.54 11.72 23.99
C GLU A 98 -20.03 12.91 23.19
N ALA A 99 -18.74 12.92 22.84
CA ALA A 99 -18.11 13.97 22.02
C ALA A 99 -18.85 14.24 20.68
N LEU A 100 -19.44 13.19 20.11
CA LEU A 100 -20.20 13.22 18.87
C LEU A 100 -21.72 13.41 19.07
N LEU A 101 -22.30 12.88 20.16
CA LEU A 101 -23.71 13.07 20.54
C LEU A 101 -24.00 14.52 20.93
N PHE A 102 -23.03 15.24 21.49
CA PHE A 102 -23.14 16.69 21.68
C PHE A 102 -23.31 17.43 20.33
N GLY A 103 -22.94 16.79 19.20
CA GLY A 103 -23.13 17.18 17.81
C GLY A 103 -24.57 17.51 17.37
N CYS A 104 -25.56 17.07 18.15
CA CYS A 104 -26.98 17.22 17.84
C CYS A 104 -27.54 18.64 18.08
N GLU A 105 -26.83 19.49 18.84
CA GLU A 105 -27.17 20.90 19.04
C GLU A 105 -26.37 21.81 18.08
N GLU A 106 -26.95 22.94 17.65
CA GLU A 106 -26.33 23.92 16.72
C GLU A 106 -25.00 24.54 17.23
N GLN A 107 -24.59 24.26 18.48
CA GLN A 107 -23.40 24.83 19.14
C GLN A 107 -22.43 23.76 19.67
N SER A 108 -22.36 22.61 19.00
CA SER A 108 -21.51 21.50 19.42
C SER A 108 -20.02 21.67 19.05
N PRO A 109 -19.07 21.08 19.80
CA PRO A 109 -17.65 21.08 19.45
C PRO A 109 -17.37 20.49 18.07
N PHE A 110 -18.15 19.49 17.65
CA PHE A 110 -18.04 18.88 16.33
C PHE A 110 -18.53 19.80 15.20
N SER A 111 -19.67 20.48 15.39
CA SER A 111 -20.16 21.47 14.42
C SER A 111 -19.17 22.63 14.25
N HIS A 112 -18.60 23.12 15.36
CA HIS A 112 -17.59 24.17 15.33
C HIS A 112 -16.29 23.70 14.67
N LEU A 113 -15.89 22.45 14.89
CA LEU A 113 -14.73 21.85 14.23
C LEU A 113 -14.94 21.74 12.71
N LEU A 114 -16.13 21.35 12.25
CA LEU A 114 -16.47 21.31 10.82
C LEU A 114 -16.54 22.72 10.20
N GLU A 115 -17.08 23.69 10.93
CA GLU A 115 -17.09 25.09 10.48
C GLU A 115 -15.67 25.66 10.39
N LEU A 116 -14.83 25.46 11.41
CA LEU A 116 -13.43 25.88 11.41
C LEU A 116 -12.66 25.22 10.26
N PHE A 117 -12.92 23.93 10.01
CA PHE A 117 -12.39 23.21 8.84
C PHE A 117 -12.83 23.86 7.52
N SER A 118 -14.08 24.30 7.39
CA SER A 118 -14.57 24.96 6.17
C SER A 118 -13.96 26.34 5.91
N ARG A 119 -13.48 27.03 6.96
CA ARG A 119 -12.89 28.38 6.88
C ARG A 119 -11.37 28.36 6.61
N CYS A 120 -10.63 27.36 7.09
CA CYS A 120 -9.17 27.34 7.09
C CYS A 120 -8.57 26.45 5.97
N ARG A 121 -8.44 26.97 4.74
CA ARG A 121 -7.88 26.23 3.58
C ARG A 121 -6.35 26.11 3.66
N GLU A 122 -5.82 24.90 3.40
CA GLU A 122 -4.40 24.60 3.10
C GLU A 122 -3.34 24.95 4.19
N ASP A 123 -3.76 25.61 5.25
CA ASP A 123 -2.96 25.91 6.43
C ASP A 123 -2.84 24.70 7.39
N ALA A 124 -1.84 24.75 8.27
CA ALA A 124 -1.62 23.72 9.29
C ALA A 124 -2.84 23.49 10.20
N VAL A 125 -3.65 24.54 10.39
CA VAL A 125 -4.93 24.56 11.11
C VAL A 125 -5.94 23.65 10.40
N GLY A 126 -6.20 23.86 9.11
CA GLY A 126 -7.14 23.05 8.33
C GLY A 126 -6.75 21.57 8.25
N ARG A 127 -5.45 21.26 8.10
CA ARG A 127 -4.95 19.88 8.14
C ARG A 127 -5.17 19.24 9.51
N SER A 128 -4.90 19.97 10.59
CA SER A 128 -5.14 19.51 11.96
C SER A 128 -6.64 19.29 12.23
N ALA A 129 -7.50 20.18 11.73
CA ALA A 129 -8.95 20.05 11.84
C ALA A 129 -9.46 18.79 11.11
N ALA A 130 -9.01 18.56 9.87
CA ALA A 130 -9.36 17.37 9.09
C ALA A 130 -8.94 16.07 9.79
N LEU A 131 -7.73 16.05 10.36
CA LEU A 131 -7.22 14.91 11.11
C LEU A 131 -8.05 14.65 12.37
N LEU A 132 -8.40 15.70 13.13
CA LEU A 132 -9.25 15.58 14.31
C LEU A 132 -10.65 15.08 13.96
N ILE A 133 -11.27 15.58 12.88
CA ILE A 133 -12.56 15.10 12.39
C ILE A 133 -12.47 13.62 12.01
N THR A 134 -11.44 13.25 11.23
CA THR A 134 -11.24 11.86 10.80
C THR A 134 -11.05 10.94 12.00
N ASN A 135 -10.18 11.30 12.93
CA ASN A 135 -9.94 10.53 14.15
C ASN A 135 -11.22 10.40 14.99
N LEU A 136 -12.01 11.46 15.10
CA LEU A 136 -13.26 11.43 15.85
C LEU A 136 -14.28 10.49 15.20
N LEU A 137 -14.46 10.58 13.87
CA LEU A 137 -15.36 9.70 13.14
C LEU A 137 -14.91 8.23 13.21
N CYS A 138 -13.60 7.96 13.12
CA CYS A 138 -13.05 6.61 13.29
C CYS A 138 -13.10 6.11 14.74
N LYS A 139 -13.29 6.96 15.75
CA LYS A 139 -13.54 6.51 17.14
C LYS A 139 -15.00 6.10 17.37
N VAL A 140 -15.89 6.27 16.38
CA VAL A 140 -17.23 5.67 16.40
C VAL A 140 -17.08 4.20 16.04
N ASN A 141 -17.44 3.30 16.94
CA ASN A 141 -17.33 1.84 16.75
C ASN A 141 -17.90 1.34 15.40
N VAL A 142 -18.84 2.09 14.80
CA VAL A 142 -19.51 1.76 13.53
C VAL A 142 -18.72 2.22 12.29
N LEU A 143 -17.78 3.15 12.44
CA LEU A 143 -16.96 3.72 11.36
C LEU A 143 -15.45 3.48 11.54
N GLU A 144 -15.01 2.88 12.64
CA GLU A 144 -13.60 2.61 12.98
C GLU A 144 -12.83 1.95 11.83
N ASP A 145 -13.46 0.96 11.22
CA ASP A 145 -12.94 0.17 10.11
C ASP A 145 -13.05 0.84 8.73
N TYR A 146 -13.65 2.03 8.67
CA TYR A 146 -13.96 2.75 7.43
C TYR A 146 -13.18 4.06 7.29
N GLY A 147 -12.06 4.22 7.99
CA GLY A 147 -11.25 5.44 7.95
C GLY A 147 -10.78 5.84 6.55
N TRP A 148 -10.61 4.88 5.62
CA TRP A 148 -10.32 5.18 4.22
C TRP A 148 -11.48 5.91 3.51
N GLU A 149 -12.73 5.50 3.79
CA GLU A 149 -13.93 6.11 3.20
C GLU A 149 -14.17 7.49 3.81
N VAL A 150 -14.04 7.60 5.14
CA VAL A 150 -14.07 8.89 5.85
C VAL A 150 -13.03 9.85 5.26
N GLY A 151 -11.82 9.37 4.96
CA GLY A 151 -10.79 10.15 4.30
C GLY A 151 -11.22 10.72 2.93
N ILE A 152 -11.97 9.95 2.12
CA ILE A 152 -12.51 10.42 0.83
C ILE A 152 -13.56 11.52 1.05
N TRP A 153 -14.50 11.32 1.97
CA TRP A 153 -15.50 12.34 2.32
C TRP A 153 -14.82 13.64 2.73
N MET A 154 -13.86 13.57 3.64
CA MET A 154 -13.14 14.75 4.14
C MET A 154 -12.31 15.46 3.08
N GLU A 155 -11.65 14.71 2.18
CA GLU A 155 -10.87 15.29 1.10
C GLU A 155 -11.75 16.03 0.08
N LYS A 156 -12.93 15.48 -0.26
CA LYS A 156 -13.88 16.17 -1.15
C LYS A 156 -14.54 17.36 -0.46
N LEU A 157 -14.78 17.28 0.85
CA LEU A 157 -15.32 18.39 1.62
C LEU A 157 -14.33 19.55 1.64
N ARG A 158 -13.03 19.23 1.78
CA ARG A 158 -11.91 20.16 1.69
C ARG A 158 -11.84 20.89 0.34
N GLN A 159 -12.21 20.22 -0.74
CA GLN A 159 -12.21 20.79 -2.10
C GLN A 159 -13.41 21.70 -2.33
N GLY A 160 -14.58 21.35 -1.78
CA GLY A 160 -15.83 22.12 -1.96
C GLY A 160 -15.97 23.34 -1.07
N GLN A 161 -15.45 23.31 0.17
CA GLN A 161 -15.37 24.44 1.12
C GLN A 161 -16.66 25.25 1.26
N HIS A 162 -17.76 24.55 1.52
CA HIS A 162 -19.06 25.18 1.58
C HIS A 162 -19.85 24.71 2.79
N LEU A 163 -20.53 25.64 3.47
CA LEU A 163 -21.29 25.37 4.69
C LEU A 163 -22.40 24.34 4.47
N GLU A 164 -23.04 24.31 3.29
CA GLU A 164 -24.06 23.29 2.99
C GLU A 164 -23.48 21.87 2.94
N LEU A 165 -22.21 21.70 2.55
CA LEU A 165 -21.55 20.40 2.58
C LEU A 165 -21.22 19.98 4.02
N VAL A 166 -20.84 20.95 4.86
CA VAL A 166 -20.66 20.75 6.31
C VAL A 166 -21.97 20.34 6.97
N ARG A 167 -23.07 21.04 6.66
CA ARG A 167 -24.42 20.71 7.15
C ARG A 167 -24.83 19.30 6.73
N LEU A 168 -24.62 18.95 5.47
CA LEU A 168 -24.90 17.60 4.96
C LEU A 168 -24.13 16.53 5.74
N LEU A 169 -22.81 16.72 5.94
CA LEU A 169 -22.00 15.76 6.68
C LEU A 169 -22.43 15.67 8.16
N LEU A 170 -22.73 16.80 8.79
CA LEU A 170 -23.19 16.85 10.17
C LEU A 170 -24.50 16.07 10.35
N GLU A 171 -25.51 16.32 9.51
CA GLU A 171 -26.78 15.58 9.55
C GLU A 171 -26.59 14.09 9.30
N SER A 172 -25.66 13.74 8.40
CA SER A 172 -25.33 12.33 8.13
C SER A 172 -24.72 11.64 9.35
N VAL A 173 -23.80 12.32 10.05
CA VAL A 173 -23.20 11.79 11.28
C VAL A 173 -24.23 11.65 12.40
N LYS A 174 -25.15 12.62 12.55
CA LYS A 174 -26.28 12.50 13.50
C LYS A 174 -27.16 11.27 13.21
N LEU A 175 -27.38 10.95 11.93
CA LEU A 175 -28.10 9.73 11.55
C LEU A 175 -27.32 8.45 11.90
N VAL A 176 -26.00 8.42 11.68
CA VAL A 176 -25.15 7.28 12.08
C VAL A 176 -25.19 7.03 13.59
N LEU A 177 -25.22 8.11 14.39
CA LEU A 177 -25.26 8.00 15.84
C LEU A 177 -26.64 7.64 16.39
N SER A 178 -27.71 8.09 15.73
CA SER A 178 -29.08 7.84 16.18
C SER A 178 -29.62 6.47 15.77
N ASP A 179 -29.21 5.94 14.60
CA ASP A 179 -29.60 4.62 14.12
C ASP A 179 -28.40 3.80 13.54
N PRO A 180 -27.38 3.49 14.37
CA PRO A 180 -26.20 2.76 13.92
C PRO A 180 -26.54 1.36 13.42
N ASN A 181 -27.43 0.67 14.13
CA ASN A 181 -27.80 -0.71 13.83
C ASN A 181 -28.67 -0.82 12.57
N GLY A 182 -29.61 0.11 12.36
CA GLY A 182 -30.45 0.13 11.16
C GLY A 182 -29.64 0.41 9.89
N LEU A 183 -28.74 1.40 9.92
CA LEU A 183 -27.87 1.71 8.79
C LEU A 183 -26.88 0.58 8.50
N ASN A 184 -26.28 -0.04 9.53
CA ASN A 184 -25.38 -1.17 9.32
C ASN A 184 -26.13 -2.41 8.77
N SER A 185 -27.34 -2.68 9.27
CA SER A 185 -28.19 -3.75 8.76
C SER A 185 -28.59 -3.52 7.29
N GLU A 186 -28.78 -2.27 6.89
CA GLU A 186 -29.06 -1.87 5.50
C GLU A 186 -27.87 -2.19 4.58
N VAL A 187 -26.64 -1.85 4.99
CA VAL A 187 -25.41 -2.23 4.28
C VAL A 187 -25.28 -3.76 4.19
N MET A 188 -25.39 -4.46 5.32
CA MET A 188 -25.21 -5.91 5.40
C MET A 188 -26.25 -6.67 4.58
N ARG A 189 -27.50 -6.20 4.52
CA ARG A 189 -28.54 -6.78 3.65
C ARG A 189 -28.18 -6.68 2.17
N CYS A 190 -27.59 -5.56 1.73
CA CYS A 190 -27.15 -5.41 0.35
C CYS A 190 -25.94 -6.30 0.03
N VAL A 191 -24.98 -6.40 0.95
CA VAL A 191 -23.81 -7.27 0.84
C VAL A 191 -24.19 -8.74 0.80
N THR A 192 -25.01 -9.21 1.75
CA THR A 192 -25.47 -10.61 1.83
C THR A 192 -26.31 -11.02 0.62
N ALA A 193 -27.21 -10.14 0.16
CA ALA A 193 -28.01 -10.38 -1.04
C ALA A 193 -27.19 -10.36 -2.34
N HIS A 194 -25.95 -9.87 -2.32
CA HIS A 194 -25.00 -9.99 -3.43
C HIS A 194 -24.09 -11.21 -3.29
N GLY A 195 -23.61 -11.50 -2.08
CA GLY A 195 -22.85 -12.72 -1.76
C GLY A 195 -23.61 -13.99 -2.13
N ALA A 196 -24.94 -14.03 -1.96
CA ALA A 196 -25.76 -15.17 -2.37
C ALA A 196 -25.81 -15.43 -3.90
N ALA A 197 -25.32 -14.49 -4.73
CA ALA A 197 -25.34 -14.57 -6.20
C ALA A 197 -23.95 -14.73 -6.85
N GLY A 198 -22.86 -14.55 -6.09
CA GLY A 198 -21.48 -14.73 -6.56
C GLY A 198 -20.86 -16.04 -6.06
N GLY A 199 -20.07 -16.72 -6.89
CA GLY A 199 -19.40 -17.99 -6.53
C GLY A 199 -18.49 -17.91 -5.29
N VAL A 200 -17.98 -19.07 -4.86
CA VAL A 200 -17.04 -19.43 -3.75
C VAL A 200 -16.92 -18.49 -2.54
N ALA A 201 -16.68 -17.18 -2.70
CA ALA A 201 -16.76 -16.19 -1.61
C ALA A 201 -18.18 -16.03 -1.03
N GLY A 202 -19.22 -16.27 -1.83
CA GLY A 202 -20.62 -16.26 -1.40
C GLY A 202 -21.06 -17.47 -0.56
N LEU A 203 -20.39 -18.61 -0.74
CA LEU A 203 -20.66 -19.85 -0.01
C LEU A 203 -20.21 -19.74 1.45
N ASN A 204 -19.03 -19.15 1.70
CA ASN A 204 -18.51 -18.95 3.06
C ASN A 204 -19.41 -18.01 3.90
N LEU A 205 -20.04 -17.01 3.29
CA LEU A 205 -20.88 -16.03 4.01
C LEU A 205 -22.27 -16.61 4.37
N ARG A 206 -22.80 -17.51 3.54
CA ARG A 206 -24.10 -18.15 3.76
C ARG A 206 -24.01 -19.27 4.81
N ASP A 207 -22.92 -20.04 4.80
CA ASP A 207 -22.68 -21.10 5.78
C ASP A 207 -22.45 -20.56 7.20
N ILE A 208 -21.89 -19.36 7.31
CA ILE A 208 -21.72 -18.64 8.60
C ILE A 208 -23.06 -18.02 9.07
N LEU A 209 -23.85 -17.45 8.16
CA LEU A 209 -25.13 -16.82 8.51
C LEU A 209 -26.29 -17.80 8.74
N GLN A 210 -26.18 -19.05 8.27
CA GLN A 210 -27.20 -20.09 8.49
C GLN A 210 -26.98 -20.89 9.79
N GLN A 211 -25.88 -20.66 10.51
CA GLN A 211 -25.71 -21.21 11.87
C GLN A 211 -26.49 -20.33 12.86
N THR A 212 -27.54 -20.93 13.42
CA THR A 212 -28.49 -20.38 14.39
C THR A 212 -27.83 -19.69 15.60
N GLU A 213 -28.56 -18.71 16.15
CA GLU A 213 -28.24 -17.79 17.27
C GLU A 213 -27.65 -18.38 18.57
N GLU A 214 -27.41 -19.69 18.67
CA GLU A 214 -26.89 -20.34 19.89
C GLU A 214 -25.34 -20.51 19.90
N THR A 215 -24.65 -20.30 18.78
CA THR A 215 -23.18 -20.36 18.69
C THR A 215 -22.52 -18.98 18.59
N LEU A 216 -22.92 -18.06 19.48
CA LEU A 216 -22.31 -16.74 19.70
C LEU A 216 -20.94 -16.82 20.42
N GLY A 217 -20.09 -17.76 20.02
CA GLY A 217 -18.76 -18.00 20.58
C GLY A 217 -17.60 -17.43 19.76
N ASP A 218 -17.76 -17.32 18.43
CA ASP A 218 -16.67 -16.98 17.51
C ASP A 218 -16.93 -15.65 16.77
N LEU A 219 -17.17 -14.58 17.53
CA LEU A 219 -17.22 -13.19 17.04
C LEU A 219 -15.95 -12.76 16.27
N LYS A 220 -14.82 -13.44 16.48
CA LYS A 220 -13.54 -13.18 15.80
C LYS A 220 -13.52 -13.54 14.31
N GLU A 221 -14.38 -14.42 13.82
CA GLU A 221 -14.44 -14.73 12.38
C GLU A 221 -15.28 -13.72 11.59
N LEU A 222 -16.28 -13.09 12.22
CA LEU A 222 -16.99 -11.93 11.67
C LEU A 222 -16.09 -10.68 11.60
N GLU A 223 -15.20 -10.50 12.57
CA GLU A 223 -14.14 -9.47 12.56
C GLU A 223 -13.12 -9.67 11.41
N SER A 224 -13.06 -10.88 10.81
CA SER A 224 -12.18 -11.19 9.67
C SER A 224 -12.79 -10.89 8.29
N PHE A 225 -14.09 -10.54 8.21
CA PHE A 225 -14.69 -9.90 7.04
C PHE A 225 -14.35 -8.41 7.01
N GLN A 226 -13.04 -8.15 7.02
CA GLN A 226 -12.40 -6.87 7.29
C GLN A 226 -12.91 -5.72 6.40
N ALA A 227 -13.43 -4.68 7.04
CA ALA A 227 -12.99 -3.29 6.86
C ALA A 227 -12.32 -2.98 5.50
N GLY A 228 -13.04 -2.32 4.60
CA GLY A 228 -12.53 -1.93 3.27
C GLY A 228 -12.90 -2.87 2.10
N LYS A 229 -13.64 -3.95 2.35
CA LYS A 229 -14.28 -4.74 1.27
C LYS A 229 -15.57 -4.10 0.72
N TYR A 230 -16.29 -3.33 1.53
CA TYR A 230 -17.60 -2.73 1.19
C TYR A 230 -17.67 -1.25 1.65
N PHE A 231 -18.85 -0.62 1.63
CA PHE A 231 -19.06 0.78 2.01
C PHE A 231 -19.60 0.91 3.44
N SER A 232 -19.32 2.05 4.07
CA SER A 232 -19.67 2.34 5.45
C SER A 232 -21.15 2.73 5.62
N PRO A 233 -21.68 2.66 6.85
CA PRO A 233 -22.98 3.24 7.22
C PRO A 233 -23.10 4.76 7.03
N LEU A 234 -21.99 5.48 6.80
CA LEU A 234 -22.01 6.90 6.47
C LEU A 234 -22.66 7.15 5.09
N LEU A 235 -22.41 6.28 4.10
CA LEU A 235 -23.00 6.44 2.78
C LEU A 235 -24.55 6.42 2.79
N PRO A 236 -25.25 5.41 3.38
CA PRO A 236 -26.70 5.44 3.48
C PRO A 236 -27.21 6.64 4.28
N ALA A 237 -26.48 7.08 5.32
CA ALA A 237 -26.84 8.27 6.07
C ALA A 237 -26.77 9.55 5.21
N VAL A 238 -25.71 9.72 4.43
CA VAL A 238 -25.55 10.85 3.50
C VAL A 238 -26.64 10.84 2.44
N LEU A 239 -27.01 9.68 1.88
CA LEU A 239 -28.09 9.62 0.90
C LEU A 239 -29.45 9.99 1.52
N LYS A 240 -29.72 9.59 2.78
CA LYS A 240 -30.93 10.00 3.51
C LYS A 240 -30.95 11.52 3.70
N ALA A 241 -29.86 12.10 4.23
CA ALA A 241 -29.75 13.55 4.44
C ALA A 241 -29.78 14.37 3.13
N LEU A 242 -29.25 13.81 2.04
CA LEU A 242 -29.29 14.44 0.71
C LEU A 242 -30.73 14.56 0.17
N GLY A 243 -31.63 13.65 0.57
CA GLY A 243 -33.04 13.71 0.20
C GLY A 243 -33.72 15.01 0.64
N ASP A 244 -33.27 15.58 1.76
CA ASP A 244 -33.78 16.82 2.32
C ASP A 244 -33.05 18.08 1.80
N SER A 245 -31.94 17.90 1.07
CA SER A 245 -31.14 19.00 0.52
C SER A 245 -31.55 19.38 -0.90
N SER A 246 -31.75 20.68 -1.12
CA SER A 246 -32.04 21.24 -2.46
C SER A 246 -30.79 21.78 -3.18
N ASP A 247 -29.64 21.85 -2.50
CA ASP A 247 -28.41 22.46 -3.06
C ASP A 247 -27.77 21.55 -4.14
N PRO A 248 -27.60 22.05 -5.38
CA PRO A 248 -26.88 21.33 -6.44
C PRO A 248 -25.44 20.95 -6.06
N LEU A 249 -24.76 21.73 -5.21
CA LEU A 249 -23.39 21.47 -4.76
C LEU A 249 -23.30 20.18 -3.93
N CYS A 250 -24.27 19.94 -3.04
CA CYS A 250 -24.38 18.70 -2.26
C CYS A 250 -24.46 17.48 -3.18
N LYS A 251 -25.22 17.57 -4.28
CA LYS A 251 -25.34 16.48 -5.27
C LYS A 251 -24.03 16.25 -6.03
N LEU A 252 -23.28 17.30 -6.34
CA LEU A 252 -21.97 17.19 -7.00
C LEU A 252 -20.90 16.61 -6.07
N TYR A 253 -20.91 17.03 -4.81
CA TYR A 253 -20.05 16.48 -3.76
C TYR A 253 -20.29 14.98 -3.57
N VAL A 254 -21.55 14.57 -3.34
CA VAL A 254 -21.92 13.15 -3.20
C VAL A 254 -21.59 12.37 -4.47
N HIS A 255 -21.79 12.95 -5.65
CA HIS A 255 -21.37 12.34 -6.92
C HIS A 255 -19.87 12.06 -6.94
N SER A 256 -19.04 13.06 -6.65
CA SER A 256 -17.59 12.86 -6.65
C SER A 256 -17.13 11.85 -5.61
N VAL A 257 -17.71 11.86 -4.41
CA VAL A 257 -17.35 10.92 -3.35
C VAL A 257 -17.72 9.48 -3.74
N ILE A 258 -18.94 9.26 -4.22
CA ILE A 258 -19.39 7.91 -4.62
C ILE A 258 -18.49 7.34 -5.73
N LYS A 259 -18.03 8.16 -6.67
CA LYS A 259 -17.08 7.71 -7.71
C LYS A 259 -15.76 7.25 -7.11
N ASP A 260 -15.17 8.04 -6.23
CA ASP A 260 -13.91 7.68 -5.58
C ASP A 260 -14.06 6.43 -4.69
N ILE A 261 -15.18 6.29 -3.97
CA ILE A 261 -15.50 5.08 -3.20
C ILE A 261 -15.60 3.86 -4.14
N LEU A 262 -16.26 3.98 -5.29
CA LEU A 262 -16.37 2.90 -6.27
C LEU A 262 -15.00 2.46 -6.80
N HIS A 263 -14.06 3.40 -7.00
CA HIS A 263 -12.70 3.07 -7.43
C HIS A 263 -11.87 2.40 -6.33
N TYR A 264 -12.12 2.76 -5.08
CA TYR A 264 -11.41 2.21 -3.92
C TYR A 264 -11.85 0.78 -3.58
N GLN A 265 -13.10 0.43 -3.90
CA GLN A 265 -13.67 -0.87 -3.57
C GLN A 265 -13.18 -1.99 -4.48
N GLN A 266 -12.73 -3.10 -3.87
CA GLN A 266 -12.35 -4.31 -4.59
C GLN A 266 -13.57 -4.98 -5.27
N GLN A 267 -14.74 -4.93 -4.61
CA GLN A 267 -16.01 -5.49 -5.07
C GLN A 267 -17.12 -4.42 -5.12
N PRO A 268 -17.12 -3.55 -6.14
CA PRO A 268 -18.06 -2.43 -6.24
C PRO A 268 -19.51 -2.84 -6.49
N GLN A 269 -19.79 -4.12 -6.78
CA GLN A 269 -21.11 -4.59 -7.21
C GLN A 269 -22.16 -4.48 -6.10
N ALA A 270 -21.78 -4.75 -4.85
CA ALA A 270 -22.67 -4.57 -3.69
C ALA A 270 -23.08 -3.10 -3.52
N LEU A 271 -22.12 -2.18 -3.68
CA LEU A 271 -22.37 -0.74 -3.68
C LEU A 271 -23.24 -0.32 -4.88
N CYS A 272 -22.95 -0.83 -6.08
CA CYS A 272 -23.75 -0.54 -7.28
C CYS A 272 -25.22 -0.98 -7.10
N LYS A 273 -25.46 -2.15 -6.49
CA LYS A 273 -26.82 -2.63 -6.16
C LYS A 273 -27.52 -1.68 -5.19
N PHE A 274 -26.85 -1.33 -4.10
CA PHE A 274 -27.37 -0.38 -3.10
C PHE A 274 -27.71 0.99 -3.71
N LEU A 275 -26.85 1.51 -4.59
CA LEU A 275 -27.06 2.79 -5.27
C LEU A 275 -28.18 2.72 -6.31
N ASN A 276 -28.34 1.61 -7.02
CA ASN A 276 -29.42 1.42 -7.99
C ASN A 276 -30.80 1.40 -7.33
N GLU A 277 -30.93 0.82 -6.13
CA GLU A 277 -32.16 0.88 -5.33
C GLU A 277 -32.54 2.32 -4.94
N ARG A 278 -31.57 3.24 -4.91
CA ARG A 278 -31.73 4.66 -4.53
C ARG A 278 -31.45 5.61 -5.70
N SER A 279 -31.64 5.13 -6.93
CA SER A 279 -31.21 5.84 -8.14
C SER A 279 -31.86 7.24 -8.31
N GLU A 280 -33.01 7.47 -7.69
CA GLU A 280 -33.72 8.75 -7.70
C GLU A 280 -32.93 9.89 -7.02
N LEU A 281 -32.12 9.56 -6.01
CA LEU A 281 -31.28 10.52 -5.28
C LEU A 281 -29.99 10.85 -6.05
N LEU A 282 -29.67 10.08 -7.08
CA LEU A 282 -28.40 10.17 -7.80
C LEU A 282 -28.51 11.02 -9.07
N SER A 283 -27.42 11.74 -9.37
CA SER A 283 -27.30 12.50 -10.62
C SER A 283 -27.46 11.57 -11.84
N LYS A 284 -27.96 12.11 -12.97
CA LYS A 284 -28.10 11.33 -14.22
C LYS A 284 -26.74 10.81 -14.72
N SER A 285 -25.67 11.59 -14.53
CA SER A 285 -24.30 11.19 -14.86
C SER A 285 -23.88 9.98 -14.03
N LEU A 286 -24.01 10.08 -12.70
CA LEU A 286 -23.60 9.03 -11.78
C LEU A 286 -24.39 7.73 -12.00
N ARG A 287 -25.71 7.81 -12.21
CA ARG A 287 -26.51 6.62 -12.55
C ARG A 287 -26.00 5.87 -13.76
N ARG A 288 -25.64 6.59 -14.82
CA ARG A 288 -25.06 5.98 -16.03
C ARG A 288 -23.67 5.41 -15.74
N TYR A 289 -22.86 6.09 -14.94
CA TYR A 289 -21.56 5.58 -14.53
C TYR A 289 -21.73 4.26 -13.75
N ILE A 290 -22.61 4.19 -12.75
CA ILE A 290 -22.91 2.98 -11.96
C ILE A 290 -23.38 1.83 -12.87
N SER A 291 -24.16 2.11 -13.90
CA SER A 291 -24.65 1.07 -14.82
C SER A 291 -23.55 0.38 -15.64
N ILE A 292 -22.37 0.99 -15.77
CA ILE A 292 -21.18 0.34 -16.37
C ILE A 292 -20.70 -0.82 -15.48
N TRP A 293 -20.92 -0.70 -14.17
CA TRP A 293 -20.26 -1.53 -13.14
C TRP A 293 -21.21 -2.51 -12.44
N SER A 294 -22.52 -2.40 -12.68
CA SER A 294 -23.53 -3.25 -12.03
C SER A 294 -23.59 -4.69 -12.56
N GLY A 295 -22.68 -5.10 -13.46
CA GLY A 295 -22.66 -6.44 -14.09
C GLY A 295 -23.85 -6.72 -15.01
N GLY A 296 -24.69 -5.72 -15.27
CA GLY A 296 -25.82 -5.79 -16.18
C GLY A 296 -25.43 -5.53 -17.64
N ALA A 297 -26.43 -5.42 -18.52
CA ALA A 297 -26.20 -5.02 -19.90
C ALA A 297 -25.52 -3.64 -19.94
N MET A 298 -24.38 -3.58 -20.64
CA MET A 298 -23.62 -2.34 -20.83
C MET A 298 -24.54 -1.23 -21.32
N PRO A 299 -24.52 -0.02 -20.71
CA PRO A 299 -25.36 1.09 -21.16
C PRO A 299 -25.11 1.37 -22.65
N GLN A 300 -26.20 1.65 -23.39
CA GLN A 300 -26.10 1.94 -24.83
C GLN A 300 -25.56 3.34 -25.15
N LYS A 301 -25.51 4.23 -24.14
CA LYS A 301 -25.10 5.62 -24.31
C LYS A 301 -24.01 5.97 -23.32
N ARG A 302 -22.97 6.66 -23.80
CA ARG A 302 -21.91 7.24 -22.97
C ARG A 302 -22.52 8.10 -21.85
N PRO A 303 -22.03 7.99 -20.60
CA PRO A 303 -22.36 8.93 -19.53
C PRO A 303 -22.08 10.37 -19.98
N GLN A 304 -23.02 11.28 -19.71
CA GLN A 304 -22.79 12.70 -19.98
C GLN A 304 -21.91 13.27 -18.89
N LYS A 305 -20.89 14.04 -19.27
CA LYS A 305 -20.09 14.81 -18.31
C LYS A 305 -20.98 15.77 -17.53
N ASP A 306 -20.82 15.76 -16.23
CA ASP A 306 -21.32 16.83 -15.39
C ASP A 306 -20.25 17.92 -15.35
N LYS A 307 -20.38 18.96 -16.19
CA LYS A 307 -19.38 20.05 -16.30
C LYS A 307 -19.13 20.77 -14.96
N ALA A 308 -20.08 20.68 -14.02
CA ALA A 308 -19.97 21.25 -12.69
C ALA A 308 -19.16 20.37 -11.70
N ALA A 309 -18.82 19.12 -12.07
CA ALA A 309 -18.01 18.22 -11.25
C ALA A 309 -16.51 18.59 -11.21
N GLY A 310 -16.04 19.45 -12.12
CA GLY A 310 -14.64 19.91 -12.15
C GLY A 310 -14.20 20.70 -10.91
N ALA A 311 -15.13 21.05 -10.02
CA ALA A 311 -14.81 21.57 -8.69
C ALA A 311 -14.19 20.50 -7.74
N PHE A 312 -14.44 19.21 -7.99
CA PHE A 312 -14.07 18.09 -7.11
C PHE A 312 -13.16 17.04 -7.80
N CYS A 313 -12.91 17.19 -9.09
CA CYS A 313 -12.08 16.29 -9.88
C CYS A 313 -10.84 17.03 -10.38
N SER A 314 -9.67 16.36 -10.34
CA SER A 314 -8.47 16.91 -10.97
C SER A 314 -8.57 16.81 -12.50
N PRO A 315 -7.87 17.68 -13.26
CA PRO A 315 -7.81 17.58 -14.72
C PRO A 315 -7.39 16.18 -15.19
N ALA A 316 -6.35 15.62 -14.58
CA ALA A 316 -5.89 14.26 -14.85
C ALA A 316 -6.99 13.19 -14.63
N ALA A 317 -7.84 13.33 -13.61
CA ALA A 317 -8.90 12.37 -13.31
C ALA A 317 -10.03 12.44 -14.35
N GLU A 318 -10.36 13.65 -14.80
CA GLU A 318 -11.37 13.87 -15.85
C GLU A 318 -10.90 13.37 -17.21
N GLU A 319 -9.65 13.64 -17.58
CA GLU A 319 -9.07 13.16 -18.84
C GLU A 319 -8.91 11.64 -18.86
N LEU A 320 -8.53 11.06 -17.72
CA LEU A 320 -8.42 9.61 -17.57
C LEU A 320 -9.78 8.92 -17.70
N GLU A 321 -10.82 9.47 -17.08
CA GLU A 321 -12.18 8.97 -17.25
C GLU A 321 -12.65 9.10 -18.69
N ASP A 322 -12.34 10.20 -19.37
CA ASP A 322 -12.67 10.38 -20.78
C ASP A 322 -12.00 9.36 -21.67
N ALA A 323 -10.71 9.11 -21.48
CA ALA A 323 -9.98 8.08 -22.22
C ALA A 323 -10.62 6.71 -22.00
N PHE A 324 -10.99 6.39 -20.76
CA PHE A 324 -11.68 5.15 -20.42
C PHE A 324 -13.06 5.04 -21.08
N LEU A 325 -13.90 6.07 -20.97
CA LEU A 325 -15.23 6.07 -21.59
C LEU A 325 -15.14 6.05 -23.13
N ASP A 326 -14.17 6.73 -23.74
CA ASP A 326 -13.96 6.68 -25.19
C ASP A 326 -13.55 5.28 -25.65
N HIS A 327 -12.68 4.61 -24.90
CA HIS A 327 -12.31 3.22 -25.19
C HIS A 327 -13.51 2.28 -25.06
N LEU A 328 -14.28 2.45 -23.99
CA LEU A 328 -15.41 1.61 -23.66
C LEU A 328 -16.59 1.75 -24.64
N PHE A 329 -16.91 2.96 -25.08
CA PHE A 329 -18.11 3.22 -25.91
C PHE A 329 -17.81 3.48 -27.38
N VAL A 330 -16.66 4.07 -27.71
CA VAL A 330 -16.29 4.38 -29.11
C VAL A 330 -15.41 3.27 -29.68
N ARG A 331 -14.89 2.36 -28.84
CA ARG A 331 -13.94 1.31 -29.22
C ARG A 331 -12.73 1.87 -29.96
N LYS A 332 -12.30 3.07 -29.59
CA LYS A 332 -11.04 3.65 -30.08
C LYS A 332 -9.89 2.99 -29.34
N ASP A 333 -8.90 2.53 -30.09
CA ASP A 333 -7.63 2.13 -29.49
C ASP A 333 -7.03 3.34 -28.76
N ILE A 334 -6.85 3.21 -27.45
CA ILE A 334 -6.14 4.23 -26.68
C ILE A 334 -4.67 4.10 -27.02
N THR A 335 -4.10 5.16 -27.60
CA THR A 335 -2.68 5.19 -27.97
C THR A 335 -1.87 5.92 -26.91
N SER A 336 -0.54 5.83 -27.01
CA SER A 336 0.37 6.65 -26.21
C SER A 336 0.17 8.16 -26.40
N ALA A 337 -0.39 8.59 -27.55
CA ALA A 337 -0.73 9.99 -27.77
C ALA A 337 -1.97 10.42 -26.98
N THR A 338 -2.94 9.51 -26.81
CA THR A 338 -4.18 9.75 -26.06
C THR A 338 -3.94 9.96 -24.56
N VAL A 339 -2.97 9.24 -23.99
CA VAL A 339 -2.63 9.35 -22.55
C VAL A 339 -1.50 10.32 -22.24
N ARG A 340 -0.89 10.95 -23.26
CA ARG A 340 0.15 11.96 -23.06
C ARG A 340 -0.31 13.15 -22.21
N PRO A 341 -1.47 13.81 -22.47
CA PRO A 341 -1.89 14.94 -21.66
C PRO A 341 -2.14 14.52 -20.20
N ILE A 342 -2.74 13.35 -19.97
CA ILE A 342 -2.91 12.78 -18.62
C ILE A 342 -1.56 12.63 -17.91
N VAL A 343 -0.54 12.08 -18.58
CA VAL A 343 0.82 11.90 -18.04
C VAL A 343 1.49 13.25 -17.73
N GLU A 344 1.21 14.29 -18.51
CA GLU A 344 1.69 15.65 -18.27
C GLU A 344 1.02 16.25 -17.03
N ASP A 345 -0.30 16.13 -16.91
CA ASP A 345 -1.09 16.60 -15.77
C ASP A 345 -0.72 15.92 -14.46
N VAL A 346 -0.37 14.63 -14.49
CA VAL A 346 0.09 13.88 -13.31
C VAL A 346 1.31 14.54 -12.67
N ASN A 347 2.20 15.19 -13.43
CA ASN A 347 3.37 15.86 -12.86
C ASN A 347 3.01 17.01 -11.90
N SER A 348 1.81 17.58 -12.04
CA SER A 348 1.31 18.67 -11.19
C SER A 348 0.54 18.19 -9.97
N CYS A 349 0.29 16.88 -9.84
CA CYS A 349 -0.52 16.34 -8.76
C CYS A 349 0.22 16.34 -7.41
N ASP A 350 -0.54 16.62 -6.36
CA ASP A 350 -0.19 16.42 -4.96
C ASP A 350 -0.47 14.96 -4.54
N MET A 351 -0.09 14.58 -3.32
CA MET A 351 -0.22 13.20 -2.86
C MET A 351 -1.67 12.71 -2.81
N ALA A 352 -2.62 13.56 -2.41
CA ALA A 352 -4.03 13.20 -2.32
C ALA A 352 -4.60 12.90 -3.71
N LYS A 353 -4.28 13.72 -4.71
CA LYS A 353 -4.66 13.50 -6.10
C LYS A 353 -4.00 12.25 -6.68
N CYS A 354 -2.72 12.03 -6.41
CA CYS A 354 -2.01 10.82 -6.84
C CYS A 354 -2.66 9.55 -6.26
N LYS A 355 -3.07 9.57 -4.98
CA LYS A 355 -3.77 8.46 -4.33
C LYS A 355 -5.13 8.20 -4.99
N ALA A 356 -5.94 9.23 -5.23
CA ALA A 356 -7.23 9.07 -5.92
C ALA A 356 -7.06 8.49 -7.33
N LEU A 357 -6.09 9.03 -8.10
CA LEU A 357 -5.76 8.55 -9.44
C LEU A 357 -5.24 7.10 -9.43
N PHE A 358 -4.48 6.69 -8.41
CA PHE A 358 -4.02 5.31 -8.25
C PHE A 358 -5.20 4.33 -8.26
N TYR A 359 -6.22 4.57 -7.43
CA TYR A 359 -7.40 3.71 -7.36
C TYR A 359 -8.23 3.76 -8.65
N GLN A 360 -8.36 4.94 -9.26
CA GLN A 360 -9.06 5.09 -10.54
C GLN A 360 -8.37 4.31 -11.67
N VAL A 361 -7.04 4.40 -11.80
CA VAL A 361 -6.27 3.65 -12.81
C VAL A 361 -6.31 2.15 -12.53
N LEU A 362 -6.12 1.73 -11.27
CA LEU A 362 -6.21 0.32 -10.87
C LEU A 362 -7.55 -0.28 -11.28
N PHE A 363 -8.62 0.47 -11.05
CA PHE A 363 -9.98 0.11 -11.41
C PHE A 363 -10.18 -0.01 -12.94
N TYR A 364 -9.64 0.91 -13.73
CA TYR A 364 -9.70 0.82 -15.20
C TYR A 364 -8.84 -0.30 -15.77
N VAL A 365 -7.69 -0.59 -15.16
CA VAL A 365 -6.85 -1.73 -15.52
C VAL A 365 -7.58 -3.04 -15.25
N LYS A 366 -8.25 -3.16 -14.09
CA LYS A 366 -9.14 -4.30 -13.78
C LYS A 366 -10.21 -4.47 -14.88
N ALA A 367 -10.92 -3.40 -15.22
CA ALA A 367 -11.96 -3.45 -16.25
C ALA A 367 -11.44 -3.88 -17.62
N CYS A 368 -10.23 -3.45 -18.00
CA CYS A 368 -9.59 -3.88 -19.24
C CYS A 368 -9.27 -5.39 -19.21
N LEU A 369 -8.82 -5.90 -18.07
CA LEU A 369 -8.44 -7.30 -17.91
C LEU A 369 -9.67 -8.22 -17.78
N ASP A 370 -10.77 -7.74 -17.23
CA ASP A 370 -12.02 -8.51 -17.11
C ASP A 370 -12.77 -8.65 -18.46
N SER A 371 -12.39 -7.88 -19.49
CA SER A 371 -13.06 -7.89 -20.80
C SER A 371 -12.07 -7.99 -21.97
N THR A 372 -12.18 -9.07 -22.76
CA THR A 372 -11.33 -9.28 -23.94
C THR A 372 -11.44 -8.17 -24.99
N GLU A 373 -12.57 -7.46 -25.04
CA GLU A 373 -12.80 -6.32 -25.93
C GLU A 373 -12.00 -5.07 -25.53
N LEU A 374 -11.64 -4.94 -24.25
CA LEU A 374 -10.98 -3.75 -23.68
C LEU A 374 -9.46 -3.93 -23.51
N LEU A 375 -8.92 -5.10 -23.84
CA LEU A 375 -7.48 -5.38 -23.71
C LEU A 375 -6.60 -4.42 -24.53
N GLY A 376 -7.14 -3.86 -25.63
CA GLY A 376 -6.41 -2.90 -26.48
C GLY A 376 -5.99 -1.62 -25.75
N GLY A 377 -6.72 -1.20 -24.71
CA GLY A 377 -6.42 -0.01 -23.91
C GLY A 377 -5.41 -0.23 -22.77
N LEU A 378 -5.12 -1.49 -22.42
CA LEU A 378 -4.35 -1.84 -21.21
C LEU A 378 -2.99 -1.14 -21.14
N ARG A 379 -2.20 -1.19 -22.21
CA ARG A 379 -0.85 -0.58 -22.25
C ARG A 379 -0.87 0.92 -21.97
N ALA A 380 -1.91 1.62 -22.40
CA ALA A 380 -2.03 3.05 -22.21
C ALA A 380 -2.30 3.37 -20.73
N PHE A 381 -3.20 2.63 -20.08
CA PHE A 381 -3.46 2.78 -18.64
C PHE A 381 -2.25 2.37 -17.79
N LEU A 382 -1.52 1.30 -18.13
CA LEU A 382 -0.29 0.92 -17.43
C LEU A 382 0.80 2.01 -17.50
N LYS A 383 0.85 2.80 -18.59
CA LYS A 383 1.76 3.96 -18.68
C LYS A 383 1.38 5.08 -17.72
N VAL A 384 0.09 5.41 -17.63
CA VAL A 384 -0.40 6.37 -16.62
C VAL A 384 -0.09 5.83 -15.23
N PHE A 385 -0.30 4.54 -15.02
CA PHE A 385 -0.08 3.89 -13.72
C PHE A 385 1.38 4.00 -13.29
N ARG A 386 2.32 3.70 -14.19
CA ARG A 386 3.76 3.87 -13.95
C ARG A 386 4.09 5.32 -13.60
N LYS A 387 3.54 6.27 -14.36
CA LYS A 387 3.81 7.69 -14.14
C LYS A 387 3.33 8.17 -12.76
N LEU A 388 2.21 7.64 -12.27
CA LEU A 388 1.70 7.96 -10.93
C LEU A 388 2.70 7.54 -9.85
N PHE A 389 3.25 6.33 -9.92
CA PHE A 389 4.26 5.89 -8.96
C PHE A 389 5.56 6.72 -9.06
N GLU A 390 6.03 7.02 -10.28
CA GLU A 390 7.18 7.91 -10.48
C GLU A 390 6.95 9.29 -9.85
N ARG A 391 5.73 9.83 -9.98
CA ARG A 391 5.35 11.09 -9.36
C ARG A 391 5.29 10.98 -7.84
N CYS A 392 4.68 9.92 -7.30
CA CYS A 392 4.63 9.70 -5.86
C CYS A 392 6.03 9.66 -5.25
N LEU A 393 6.99 8.96 -5.86
CA LEU A 393 8.39 8.91 -5.40
C LEU A 393 9.09 10.27 -5.37
N GLN A 394 8.63 11.25 -6.15
CA GLN A 394 9.19 12.62 -6.19
C GLN A 394 8.63 13.54 -5.09
N LEU A 395 7.58 13.14 -4.37
CA LEU A 395 6.95 13.94 -3.32
C LEU A 395 7.59 13.64 -1.96
N GLU A 396 7.60 14.62 -1.03
CA GLU A 396 8.30 14.53 0.26
C GLU A 396 7.88 13.31 1.11
N ASP A 397 6.58 12.94 1.12
CA ASP A 397 6.04 11.73 1.79
C ASP A 397 5.77 10.58 0.81
N GLY A 398 6.51 10.56 -0.30
CA GLY A 398 6.29 9.69 -1.45
C GLY A 398 6.49 8.21 -1.18
N GLN A 399 7.52 7.89 -0.41
CA GLN A 399 8.04 6.54 -0.24
C GLN A 399 7.05 5.63 0.48
N GLU A 400 6.50 6.06 1.61
CA GLU A 400 5.53 5.27 2.39
C GLU A 400 4.24 5.03 1.58
N ASN A 401 3.75 6.06 0.90
CA ASN A 401 2.56 5.96 0.05
C ASN A 401 2.78 5.04 -1.15
N CYS A 402 3.96 5.08 -1.77
CA CYS A 402 4.34 4.13 -2.84
C CYS A 402 4.37 2.69 -2.34
N LEU A 403 4.93 2.44 -1.15
CA LEU A 403 4.97 1.11 -0.56
C LEU A 403 3.56 0.58 -0.24
N ALA A 404 2.68 1.43 0.32
CA ALA A 404 1.28 1.08 0.59
C ALA A 404 0.48 0.83 -0.70
N SER A 405 0.70 1.65 -1.73
CA SER A 405 0.08 1.50 -3.05
C SER A 405 0.57 0.24 -3.77
N LEU A 406 1.86 -0.07 -3.66
CA LEU A 406 2.42 -1.31 -4.16
C LEU A 406 1.82 -2.52 -3.45
N ASP A 407 1.77 -2.53 -2.12
CA ASP A 407 1.15 -3.63 -1.37
C ASP A 407 -0.32 -3.83 -1.78
N THR A 408 -1.06 -2.73 -1.96
CA THR A 408 -2.44 -2.76 -2.48
C THR A 408 -2.52 -3.40 -3.86
N LEU A 409 -1.62 -3.01 -4.78
CA LEU A 409 -1.55 -3.57 -6.13
C LEU A 409 -1.22 -5.07 -6.12
N LEU A 410 -0.26 -5.51 -5.30
CA LEU A 410 0.17 -6.92 -5.23
C LEU A 410 -0.92 -7.82 -4.64
N ARG A 411 -1.70 -7.32 -3.68
CA ARG A 411 -2.82 -8.03 -3.05
C ARG A 411 -4.13 -7.96 -3.86
N HIS A 412 -4.18 -7.12 -4.89
CA HIS A 412 -5.40 -6.93 -5.67
C HIS A 412 -5.76 -8.21 -6.44
N GLU A 413 -7.06 -8.55 -6.47
CA GLU A 413 -7.59 -9.76 -7.13
C GLU A 413 -7.08 -9.91 -8.57
N THR A 414 -7.10 -8.82 -9.33
CA THR A 414 -6.57 -8.79 -10.71
C THR A 414 -5.12 -9.25 -10.80
N THR A 415 -4.26 -8.84 -9.86
CA THR A 415 -2.86 -9.27 -9.84
C THR A 415 -2.76 -10.76 -9.55
N LEU A 416 -3.51 -11.25 -8.57
CA LEU A 416 -3.54 -12.66 -8.21
C LEU A 416 -4.06 -13.53 -9.37
N SER A 417 -4.98 -13.03 -10.19
CA SER A 417 -5.52 -13.77 -11.34
C SER A 417 -4.64 -13.69 -12.60
N TRP A 418 -4.03 -12.53 -12.89
CA TRP A 418 -3.37 -12.28 -14.18
C TRP A 418 -1.84 -12.41 -14.15
N TYR A 419 -1.19 -12.21 -13.00
CA TYR A 419 0.25 -12.34 -12.89
C TYR A 419 0.67 -13.80 -13.14
N LEU A 420 1.51 -14.06 -14.15
CA LEU A 420 1.99 -15.43 -14.47
C LEU A 420 0.87 -16.50 -14.55
N ARG A 421 -0.32 -16.14 -15.04
CA ARG A 421 -1.39 -17.07 -15.43
C ARG A 421 -0.91 -18.11 -16.46
N GLU A 422 -1.03 -19.38 -16.13
CA GLU A 422 -0.54 -20.50 -16.97
C GLU A 422 -1.44 -20.77 -18.20
N GLU A 423 -2.71 -20.35 -18.15
CA GLU A 423 -3.72 -20.63 -19.17
C GLU A 423 -4.24 -19.34 -19.81
N ALA A 424 -3.61 -18.89 -20.89
CA ALA A 424 -4.19 -17.89 -21.79
C ALA A 424 -4.67 -18.60 -23.07
N GLU A 425 -5.99 -18.83 -23.16
CA GLU A 425 -6.61 -19.50 -24.32
C GLU A 425 -6.53 -18.66 -25.61
N ASP A 426 -6.33 -17.34 -25.49
CA ASP A 426 -6.26 -16.38 -26.61
C ASP A 426 -4.91 -15.64 -26.64
N ALA A 427 -4.37 -15.42 -27.84
CA ALA A 427 -3.16 -14.62 -28.09
C ALA A 427 -3.27 -13.19 -27.55
N ARG A 428 -4.48 -12.59 -27.56
CA ARG A 428 -4.70 -11.25 -26.96
C ARG A 428 -4.57 -11.26 -25.44
N ALA A 429 -5.14 -12.26 -24.78
CA ALA A 429 -5.01 -12.45 -23.34
C ALA A 429 -3.56 -12.74 -22.95
N SER A 430 -2.83 -13.53 -23.76
CA SER A 430 -1.40 -13.79 -23.57
C SER A 430 -0.55 -12.52 -23.66
N GLY A 431 -0.84 -11.63 -24.63
CA GLY A 431 -0.17 -10.33 -24.74
C GLY A 431 -0.45 -9.40 -23.56
N ALA A 432 -1.71 -9.31 -23.12
CA ALA A 432 -2.10 -8.49 -21.97
C ALA A 432 -1.48 -8.99 -20.66
N MET A 433 -1.43 -10.30 -20.48
CA MET A 433 -0.78 -10.96 -19.35
C MET A 433 0.72 -10.64 -19.30
N LEU A 434 1.41 -10.67 -20.46
CA LEU A 434 2.82 -10.28 -20.57
C LEU A 434 3.03 -8.81 -20.20
N ASP A 435 2.20 -7.92 -20.76
CA ASP A 435 2.28 -6.48 -20.49
C ASP A 435 2.08 -6.16 -19.00
N TYR A 436 1.07 -6.77 -18.38
CA TYR A 436 0.77 -6.60 -16.96
C TYR A 436 1.87 -7.17 -16.07
N SER A 437 2.36 -8.38 -16.36
CA SER A 437 3.43 -9.02 -15.58
C SER A 437 4.74 -8.25 -15.69
N SER A 438 5.11 -7.78 -16.89
CA SER A 438 6.30 -6.93 -17.05
C SER A 438 6.15 -5.60 -16.32
N PHE A 439 4.98 -4.97 -16.40
CA PHE A 439 4.70 -3.72 -15.67
C PHE A 439 4.88 -3.92 -14.16
N LEU A 440 4.29 -4.98 -13.59
CA LEU A 440 4.37 -5.24 -12.16
C LEU A 440 5.82 -5.41 -11.68
N LEU A 441 6.62 -6.15 -12.44
CA LEU A 441 8.04 -6.37 -12.11
C LEU A 441 8.85 -5.08 -12.22
N ASP A 442 8.64 -4.30 -13.27
CA ASP A 442 9.29 -3.00 -13.44
C ASP A 442 8.93 -2.06 -12.27
N MET A 443 7.68 -2.10 -11.79
CA MET A 443 7.25 -1.29 -10.65
C MET A 443 7.84 -1.75 -9.32
N ILE A 444 7.88 -3.05 -9.06
CA ILE A 444 8.53 -3.61 -7.86
C ILE A 444 10.00 -3.19 -7.84
N THR A 445 10.73 -3.41 -8.95
CA THR A 445 12.14 -3.02 -9.04
C THR A 445 12.32 -1.52 -8.82
N LEU A 446 11.54 -0.67 -9.50
CA LEU A 446 11.64 0.78 -9.36
C LEU A 446 11.44 1.23 -7.91
N ILE A 447 10.39 0.75 -7.25
CA ILE A 447 10.06 1.17 -5.88
C ILE A 447 11.12 0.65 -4.91
N LEU A 448 11.50 -0.62 -4.98
CA LEU A 448 12.48 -1.20 -4.06
C LEU A 448 13.90 -0.62 -4.22
N LEU A 449 14.25 -0.10 -5.39
CA LEU A 449 15.51 0.64 -5.59
C LEU A 449 15.51 1.98 -4.83
N GLU A 450 14.38 2.68 -4.78
CA GLU A 450 14.24 3.98 -4.13
C GLU A 450 13.84 3.87 -2.65
N THR A 451 13.30 2.72 -2.23
CA THR A 451 12.85 2.46 -0.86
C THR A 451 13.42 1.14 -0.31
N PRO A 452 14.64 1.15 0.27
CA PRO A 452 15.32 -0.06 0.71
C PRO A 452 14.71 -0.71 1.96
N SER A 453 13.95 0.03 2.77
CA SER A 453 13.26 -0.50 3.96
C SER A 453 11.86 -1.00 3.60
N ILE A 454 11.71 -2.32 3.52
CA ILE A 454 10.44 -2.98 3.20
C ILE A 454 9.65 -3.25 4.49
N SER A 455 8.35 -2.93 4.50
CA SER A 455 7.48 -3.27 5.61
C SER A 455 7.18 -4.77 5.66
N SER A 456 6.94 -5.32 6.85
CA SER A 456 6.61 -6.76 7.01
C SER A 456 5.36 -7.18 6.21
N LYS A 457 4.38 -6.29 6.05
CA LYS A 457 3.18 -6.54 5.24
C LYS A 457 3.50 -6.68 3.76
N LEU A 458 4.31 -5.78 3.22
CA LEU A 458 4.73 -5.82 1.81
C LEU A 458 5.64 -7.02 1.54
N GLU A 459 6.51 -7.36 2.50
CA GLU A 459 7.39 -8.52 2.39
C GLU A 459 6.60 -9.83 2.20
N VAL A 460 5.49 -10.02 2.92
CA VAL A 460 4.60 -11.19 2.74
C VAL A 460 4.02 -11.23 1.32
N SER A 461 3.52 -10.10 0.81
CA SER A 461 2.97 -9.99 -0.55
C SER A 461 4.03 -10.30 -1.62
N LEU A 462 5.25 -9.79 -1.44
CA LEU A 462 6.38 -10.03 -2.32
C LEU A 462 6.81 -11.51 -2.30
N ARG A 463 6.87 -12.16 -1.12
CA ARG A 463 7.19 -13.59 -1.01
C ARG A 463 6.17 -14.47 -1.76
N TYR A 464 4.88 -14.16 -1.66
CA TYR A 464 3.83 -14.89 -2.37
C TYR A 464 4.04 -14.86 -3.90
N LEU A 465 4.26 -13.67 -4.47
CA LEU A 465 4.51 -13.55 -5.91
C LEU A 465 5.89 -14.08 -6.32
N LYS A 466 6.90 -13.98 -5.44
CA LYS A 466 8.20 -14.62 -5.61
C LYS A 466 8.05 -16.13 -5.76
N ASP A 467 7.29 -16.80 -4.90
CA ASP A 467 7.08 -18.26 -4.97
C ASP A 467 6.51 -18.67 -6.32
N ARG A 468 5.48 -17.96 -6.79
CA ARG A 468 4.86 -18.20 -8.10
C ARG A 468 5.86 -17.98 -9.25
N SER A 469 6.71 -16.97 -9.14
CA SER A 469 7.76 -16.64 -10.12
C SER A 469 8.84 -17.71 -10.19
N VAL A 470 9.33 -18.16 -9.03
CA VAL A 470 10.32 -19.23 -8.90
C VAL A 470 9.75 -20.52 -9.49
N HIS A 471 8.51 -20.86 -9.15
CA HIS A 471 7.85 -22.06 -9.69
C HIS A 471 7.73 -22.00 -11.22
N ALA A 472 7.33 -20.85 -11.79
CA ALA A 472 7.21 -20.69 -13.23
C ALA A 472 8.56 -20.80 -13.96
N ILE A 473 9.65 -20.29 -13.36
CA ILE A 473 11.01 -20.46 -13.91
C ILE A 473 11.41 -21.93 -13.91
N ILE A 474 11.18 -22.64 -12.79
CA ILE A 474 11.55 -24.06 -12.63
C ILE A 474 10.80 -24.93 -13.65
N ASN A 475 9.49 -24.72 -13.80
CA ASN A 475 8.65 -25.51 -14.70
C ASN A 475 8.77 -25.09 -16.17
N GLN A 476 9.57 -24.07 -16.48
CA GLN A 476 9.67 -23.47 -17.81
C GLN A 476 8.30 -23.01 -18.36
N SER A 477 7.38 -22.63 -17.48
CA SER A 477 6.01 -22.22 -17.80
C SER A 477 5.85 -20.71 -18.00
N LEU A 478 6.97 -19.98 -18.12
CA LEU A 478 6.94 -18.53 -18.30
C LEU A 478 6.33 -18.11 -19.65
N PRO A 479 5.61 -16.98 -19.68
CA PRO A 479 5.10 -16.41 -20.93
C PRO A 479 6.21 -16.13 -21.93
N LYS A 480 5.95 -16.44 -23.21
CA LYS A 480 6.87 -16.10 -24.30
C LYS A 480 7.08 -14.59 -24.37
N GLY A 481 8.32 -14.15 -24.28
CA GLY A 481 8.71 -12.74 -24.33
C GLY A 481 8.87 -12.06 -22.96
N LEU A 482 8.55 -12.74 -21.84
CA LEU A 482 8.83 -12.21 -20.52
C LEU A 482 10.31 -12.36 -20.18
N ASP A 483 10.98 -11.24 -19.87
CA ASP A 483 12.37 -11.26 -19.45
C ASP A 483 12.49 -11.84 -18.03
N CYS A 484 13.04 -13.05 -17.94
CA CYS A 484 13.21 -13.76 -16.69
C CYS A 484 14.16 -13.03 -15.73
N THR A 485 15.06 -12.19 -16.24
CA THR A 485 16.01 -11.44 -15.40
C THR A 485 15.30 -10.36 -14.57
N LYS A 486 14.18 -9.82 -15.06
CA LYS A 486 13.33 -8.90 -14.31
C LYS A 486 12.68 -9.54 -13.08
N LEU A 487 12.30 -10.82 -13.17
CA LEU A 487 11.77 -11.57 -12.03
C LEU A 487 12.81 -11.64 -10.91
N VAL A 488 14.03 -12.00 -11.28
CA VAL A 488 15.16 -12.12 -10.35
C VAL A 488 15.50 -10.76 -9.74
N ALA A 489 15.53 -9.69 -10.53
CA ALA A 489 15.79 -8.34 -10.04
C ALA A 489 14.69 -7.80 -9.11
N ALA A 490 13.42 -7.99 -9.46
CA ALA A 490 12.27 -7.52 -8.68
C ALA A 490 12.21 -8.20 -7.30
N PHE A 491 12.49 -9.50 -7.23
CA PHE A 491 12.39 -10.27 -5.99
C PHE A 491 13.72 -10.46 -5.26
N ALA A 492 14.83 -9.91 -5.76
CA ALA A 492 16.14 -9.98 -5.12
C ALA A 492 16.12 -9.71 -3.60
N PRO A 493 15.37 -8.71 -3.09
CA PRO A 493 15.34 -8.42 -1.65
C PRO A 493 14.65 -9.49 -0.79
N VAL A 494 13.79 -10.34 -1.38
CA VAL A 494 13.00 -11.37 -0.67
C VAL A 494 13.37 -12.80 -1.06
N LEU A 495 14.31 -12.98 -1.98
CA LEU A 495 14.82 -14.28 -2.37
C LEU A 495 15.66 -14.86 -1.22
N SER A 496 15.26 -16.03 -0.73
CA SER A 496 16.10 -16.79 0.18
C SER A 496 17.26 -17.42 -0.59
N GLU A 497 18.35 -17.72 0.10
CA GLU A 497 19.49 -18.40 -0.55
C GLU A 497 19.09 -19.76 -1.15
N VAL A 498 18.09 -20.45 -0.57
CA VAL A 498 17.51 -21.68 -1.13
C VAL A 498 16.80 -21.43 -2.45
N ASP A 499 16.05 -20.33 -2.56
CA ASP A 499 15.42 -19.92 -3.82
C ASP A 499 16.47 -19.68 -4.90
N ILE A 500 17.54 -18.97 -4.56
CA ILE A 500 18.60 -18.61 -5.51
C ILE A 500 19.32 -19.86 -6.04
N VAL A 501 19.57 -20.87 -5.19
CA VAL A 501 20.15 -22.15 -5.63
C VAL A 501 19.19 -22.96 -6.49
N THR A 502 17.91 -22.99 -6.14
CA THR A 502 16.90 -23.70 -6.93
C THR A 502 16.74 -23.07 -8.31
N LEU A 503 16.76 -21.74 -8.39
CA LEU A 503 16.78 -21.00 -9.64
C LEU A 503 18.05 -21.30 -10.45
N LEU A 504 19.23 -21.33 -9.81
CA LEU A 504 20.49 -21.65 -10.50
C LEU A 504 20.43 -23.06 -11.13
N GLU A 505 19.89 -24.05 -10.41
CA GLU A 505 19.72 -25.41 -10.93
C GLU A 505 18.78 -25.47 -12.14
N ALA A 506 17.63 -24.81 -12.06
CA ALA A 506 16.68 -24.73 -13.16
C ALA A 506 17.30 -24.07 -14.41
N VAL A 507 18.15 -23.06 -14.21
CA VAL A 507 18.77 -22.30 -15.30
C VAL A 507 19.95 -23.02 -15.94
N VAL A 508 20.69 -23.81 -15.16
CA VAL A 508 21.68 -24.76 -15.69
C VAL A 508 21.01 -25.74 -16.66
N GLN A 509 19.75 -26.11 -16.43
CA GLN A 509 19.00 -27.03 -17.29
C GLN A 509 18.37 -26.32 -18.52
N SER A 510 17.99 -25.04 -18.40
CA SER A 510 17.30 -24.29 -19.47
C SER A 510 18.21 -23.56 -20.47
N ASN A 511 19.54 -23.58 -20.28
CA ASN A 511 20.56 -22.94 -21.13
C ASN A 511 20.46 -21.40 -21.29
N SER A 512 19.68 -20.69 -20.48
CA SER A 512 19.57 -19.22 -20.55
C SER A 512 20.81 -18.52 -19.97
N ARG A 513 21.67 -17.95 -20.84
CA ARG A 513 22.92 -17.28 -20.43
C ARG A 513 22.70 -16.02 -19.58
N GLN A 514 21.73 -15.19 -19.93
CA GLN A 514 21.50 -13.91 -19.26
C GLN A 514 20.87 -14.09 -17.87
N LEU A 515 19.88 -14.99 -17.77
CA LEU A 515 19.26 -15.35 -16.49
C LEU A 515 20.27 -15.97 -15.53
N ARG A 516 21.16 -16.82 -16.06
CA ARG A 516 22.26 -17.39 -15.28
C ARG A 516 23.13 -16.30 -14.68
N LYS A 517 23.55 -15.32 -15.49
CA LYS A 517 24.39 -14.20 -15.05
C LYS A 517 23.73 -13.43 -13.90
N SER A 518 22.44 -13.09 -14.01
CA SER A 518 21.73 -12.38 -12.94
C SER A 518 21.64 -13.18 -11.63
N ILE A 519 21.45 -14.50 -11.70
CA ILE A 519 21.42 -15.36 -10.50
C ILE A 519 22.82 -15.47 -9.87
N GLU A 520 23.87 -15.60 -10.69
CA GLU A 520 25.26 -15.63 -10.23
C GLU A 520 25.66 -14.31 -9.55
N GLU A 521 25.23 -13.16 -10.09
CA GLU A 521 25.41 -11.83 -9.49
C GLU A 521 24.75 -11.73 -8.11
N LEU A 522 23.52 -12.21 -7.97
CA LEU A 522 22.85 -12.26 -6.67
C LEU A 522 23.58 -13.14 -5.66
N LEU A 523 24.02 -14.33 -6.05
CA LEU A 523 24.80 -15.21 -5.17
C LEU A 523 26.13 -14.56 -4.75
N CYS A 524 26.84 -13.93 -5.69
CA CYS A 524 28.05 -13.16 -5.40
C CYS A 524 27.79 -12.07 -4.36
N ALA A 525 26.70 -11.31 -4.50
CA ALA A 525 26.30 -10.30 -3.55
C ALA A 525 25.98 -10.93 -2.19
N SER A 526 25.14 -11.97 -2.11
CA SER A 526 24.83 -12.67 -0.86
C SER A 526 26.08 -13.19 -0.15
N PHE A 527 27.01 -13.80 -0.89
CA PHE A 527 28.29 -14.26 -0.35
C PHE A 527 29.15 -13.12 0.20
N ALA A 528 29.16 -11.94 -0.44
CA ALA A 528 29.91 -10.79 0.04
C ALA A 528 29.34 -10.22 1.36
N HIS A 529 28.01 -10.17 1.49
CA HIS A 529 27.32 -9.62 2.67
C HIS A 529 27.38 -10.55 3.89
N SER A 530 27.47 -11.87 3.68
CA SER A 530 27.60 -12.88 4.75
C SER A 530 28.90 -12.79 5.59
N GLY A 531 29.81 -11.89 5.21
CA GLY A 531 31.13 -11.69 5.81
C GLY A 531 31.34 -10.36 6.54
N SER A 532 30.28 -9.64 6.94
CA SER A 532 30.41 -8.60 7.97
C SER A 532 30.63 -9.26 9.35
N ASP A 533 31.41 -8.61 10.23
CA ASP A 533 31.81 -9.12 11.56
C ASP A 533 30.65 -9.45 12.52
N SER A 534 29.39 -9.20 12.12
CA SER A 534 28.16 -9.64 12.78
C SER A 534 27.80 -11.10 12.41
N ALA A 535 28.78 -12.01 12.48
CA ALA A 535 28.66 -13.37 11.95
C ALA A 535 27.61 -14.27 12.66
N GLU A 536 27.07 -13.83 13.81
CA GLU A 536 26.10 -14.58 14.61
C GLU A 536 24.64 -14.43 14.16
N SER A 537 24.30 -13.45 13.31
CA SER A 537 22.91 -13.18 12.89
C SER A 537 22.57 -13.58 11.45
N ALA A 538 23.53 -14.08 10.66
CA ALA A 538 23.27 -14.49 9.28
C ALA A 538 22.58 -15.87 9.24
N PRO A 539 21.50 -16.05 8.47
CA PRO A 539 20.82 -17.33 8.35
C PRO A 539 21.77 -18.40 7.81
N LEU A 540 21.81 -19.57 8.47
CA LEU A 540 22.66 -20.67 8.04
C LEU A 540 22.01 -21.40 6.85
N LEU A 541 22.66 -21.41 5.69
CA LEU A 541 22.39 -22.34 4.60
C LEU A 541 22.25 -23.79 5.11
N PRO A 542 21.26 -24.57 4.65
CA PRO A 542 21.26 -26.00 4.87
C PRO A 542 22.50 -26.64 4.26
N ALA A 543 23.18 -27.54 4.97
CA ALA A 543 24.41 -28.19 4.50
C ALA A 543 24.26 -28.87 3.12
N ALA A 544 23.08 -29.42 2.83
CA ALA A 544 22.77 -30.03 1.54
C ALA A 544 22.80 -29.05 0.34
N THR A 545 22.77 -27.75 0.59
CA THR A 545 22.79 -26.69 -0.42
C THR A 545 24.20 -26.44 -0.96
N ILE A 546 25.24 -26.68 -0.16
CA ILE A 546 26.64 -26.43 -0.52
C ILE A 546 27.12 -27.33 -1.66
N PRO A 547 26.89 -28.67 -1.63
CA PRO A 547 27.16 -29.54 -2.77
C PRO A 547 26.39 -29.17 -4.04
N ARG A 548 25.15 -28.69 -3.90
CA ARG A 548 24.29 -28.28 -5.02
C ARG A 548 24.83 -27.06 -5.75
N ILE A 549 25.29 -26.04 -5.01
CA ILE A 549 25.96 -24.85 -5.57
C ILE A 549 27.21 -25.27 -6.35
N LEU A 550 28.05 -26.14 -5.76
CA LEU A 550 29.24 -26.66 -6.43
C LEU A 550 28.91 -27.45 -7.70
N SER A 551 27.89 -28.30 -7.66
CA SER A 551 27.45 -29.07 -8.83
C SER A 551 26.99 -28.15 -9.97
N CYS A 552 26.26 -27.08 -9.65
CA CYS A 552 25.83 -26.08 -10.61
C CYS A 552 27.03 -25.38 -11.25
N LEU A 553 27.96 -24.87 -10.43
CA LEU A 553 29.21 -24.24 -10.86
C LEU A 553 29.96 -25.09 -11.89
N LEU A 554 30.07 -26.39 -11.65
CA LEU A 554 30.80 -27.32 -12.54
C LEU A 554 30.06 -27.65 -13.83
N LYS A 555 28.72 -27.61 -13.81
CA LYS A 555 27.88 -27.78 -15.02
C LYS A 555 27.84 -26.52 -15.90
N CYS A 556 28.32 -25.37 -15.42
CA CYS A 556 28.41 -24.11 -16.15
C CYS A 556 29.48 -24.12 -17.26
N LYS A 557 29.30 -24.90 -18.33
CA LYS A 557 30.33 -25.15 -19.37
C LYS A 557 30.64 -24.01 -20.36
N ASN A 558 30.24 -22.74 -20.12
CA ASN A 558 30.58 -21.61 -21.03
C ASN A 558 31.45 -20.58 -20.30
N ARG A 559 32.77 -20.74 -20.42
CA ARG A 559 33.81 -19.99 -19.68
C ARG A 559 34.25 -18.67 -20.30
N GLU A 560 33.81 -18.32 -21.51
CA GLU A 560 34.26 -17.09 -22.20
C GLU A 560 33.56 -15.80 -21.76
N ALA A 561 32.53 -15.87 -20.91
CA ALA A 561 31.81 -14.68 -20.41
C ALA A 561 31.98 -14.44 -18.90
N MET A 562 32.90 -15.15 -18.24
CA MET A 562 33.12 -15.09 -16.79
C MET A 562 34.05 -13.95 -16.35
N GLU A 563 33.95 -12.79 -17.01
CA GLU A 563 34.56 -11.55 -16.54
C GLU A 563 33.45 -10.62 -16.04
N HIS A 564 33.28 -10.59 -14.73
CA HIS A 564 32.57 -9.54 -14.00
C HIS A 564 33.66 -8.84 -13.17
N ASP A 565 34.04 -7.62 -13.55
CA ASP A 565 35.09 -6.83 -12.86
C ASP A 565 36.38 -7.61 -12.48
N GLY A 566 36.75 -8.62 -13.29
CA GLY A 566 37.93 -9.45 -13.05
C GLY A 566 37.85 -10.46 -11.89
N LYS A 567 36.66 -10.84 -11.37
CA LYS A 567 36.54 -11.87 -10.30
C LYS A 567 35.61 -13.04 -10.69
N PRO A 568 36.11 -14.29 -10.79
CA PRO A 568 35.29 -15.44 -11.17
C PRO A 568 34.31 -15.83 -10.05
N PHE A 569 33.07 -16.22 -10.38
CA PHE A 569 32.03 -16.66 -9.42
C PHE A 569 32.52 -17.75 -8.44
N LEU A 570 33.38 -18.66 -8.92
CA LEU A 570 34.05 -19.67 -8.09
C LEU A 570 34.94 -19.05 -6.99
N SER A 571 35.59 -17.92 -7.25
CA SER A 571 36.40 -17.22 -6.25
C SER A 571 35.55 -16.60 -5.13
N SER A 572 34.36 -16.10 -5.45
CA SER A 572 33.41 -15.59 -4.45
C SER A 572 32.90 -16.73 -3.57
N PHE A 573 32.59 -17.89 -4.16
CA PHE A 573 32.21 -19.09 -3.41
C PHE A 573 33.34 -19.62 -2.51
N MET A 574 34.60 -19.61 -2.99
CA MET A 574 35.75 -19.99 -2.15
C MET A 574 35.93 -19.06 -0.95
N ARG A 575 35.84 -17.73 -1.15
CA ARG A 575 35.90 -16.76 -0.04
C ARG A 575 34.77 -16.94 0.97
N PHE A 576 33.58 -17.32 0.49
CA PHE A 576 32.46 -17.67 1.37
C PHE A 576 32.78 -18.88 2.26
N LEU A 577 33.31 -19.97 1.67
CA LEU A 577 33.73 -21.16 2.41
C LEU A 577 34.87 -20.87 3.39
N GLU A 578 35.82 -20.00 3.03
CA GLU A 578 36.92 -19.55 3.90
C GLU A 578 36.41 -18.83 5.15
N ARG A 579 35.39 -17.98 4.97
CA ARG A 579 34.77 -17.24 6.08
C ARG A 579 33.79 -18.09 6.89
N ARG A 580 33.30 -19.20 6.34
CA ARG A 580 32.34 -20.11 6.99
C ARG A 580 32.80 -21.57 6.91
N PRO A 581 33.82 -21.97 7.71
CA PRO A 581 34.42 -23.30 7.64
C PRO A 581 33.44 -24.46 7.88
N VAL A 582 32.34 -24.22 8.60
CA VAL A 582 31.27 -25.23 8.83
C VAL A 582 30.70 -25.75 7.52
N TYR A 583 30.60 -24.92 6.48
CA TYR A 583 30.12 -25.34 5.16
C TYR A 583 31.12 -26.15 4.36
N MET A 584 32.41 -26.05 4.67
CA MET A 584 33.40 -26.93 4.05
C MET A 584 33.13 -28.40 4.41
N LEU A 585 32.68 -28.67 5.63
CA LEU A 585 32.37 -30.03 6.09
C LEU A 585 31.13 -30.63 5.41
N ALA A 586 30.32 -29.80 4.74
CA ALA A 586 29.15 -30.26 4.01
C ALA A 586 29.49 -30.87 2.64
N LEU A 587 30.68 -30.58 2.10
CA LEU A 587 31.17 -31.18 0.86
C LEU A 587 31.61 -32.62 1.12
N LYS A 588 31.07 -33.59 0.39
CA LYS A 588 31.49 -34.98 0.46
C LYS A 588 32.50 -35.30 -0.63
N VAL A 589 33.19 -36.42 -0.47
CA VAL A 589 34.16 -36.96 -1.41
C VAL A 589 33.57 -37.10 -2.83
N ASP A 590 32.32 -37.53 -2.93
CA ASP A 590 31.63 -37.70 -4.22
C ASP A 590 31.35 -36.37 -4.93
N ASP A 591 31.16 -35.28 -4.17
CA ASP A 591 30.93 -33.94 -4.72
C ASP A 591 32.22 -33.34 -5.29
N LEU A 592 33.38 -33.85 -4.88
CA LEU A 592 34.71 -33.41 -5.31
C LEU A 592 35.27 -34.19 -6.51
N LYS A 593 34.77 -35.39 -6.78
CA LYS A 593 35.17 -36.19 -7.96
C LYS A 593 35.04 -35.41 -9.28
N PRO A 594 33.96 -34.64 -9.54
CA PRO A 594 33.83 -33.90 -10.78
C PRO A 594 34.87 -32.78 -10.96
N LEU A 595 35.40 -32.21 -9.87
CA LEU A 595 36.46 -31.19 -9.91
C LEU A 595 37.79 -31.75 -10.45
N LEU A 596 38.09 -33.03 -10.20
CA LEU A 596 39.30 -33.70 -10.65
C LEU A 596 39.23 -34.10 -12.15
N GLY A 597 38.02 -34.20 -12.70
CA GLY A 597 37.77 -34.54 -14.10
C GLY A 597 37.67 -33.35 -15.05
N ASP A 598 37.68 -32.12 -14.54
CA ASP A 598 37.57 -30.88 -15.31
C ASP A 598 38.93 -30.51 -15.93
N LYS A 599 38.99 -30.42 -17.26
CA LYS A 599 40.24 -30.29 -18.02
C LYS A 599 40.58 -28.86 -18.45
N GLU A 600 39.71 -27.88 -18.17
CA GLU A 600 39.67 -26.65 -18.97
C GLU A 600 39.85 -25.33 -18.18
N SER A 601 39.93 -25.32 -16.83
CA SER A 601 40.12 -24.06 -16.07
C SER A 601 41.05 -24.16 -14.87
N PRO A 602 41.92 -23.18 -14.61
CA PRO A 602 42.75 -23.15 -13.39
C PRO A 602 41.96 -23.09 -12.08
N ALA A 603 40.71 -22.63 -12.11
CA ALA A 603 39.96 -22.32 -10.90
C ALA A 603 39.54 -23.57 -10.10
N HIS A 604 39.43 -24.76 -10.73
CA HIS A 604 39.17 -26.01 -10.01
C HIS A 604 40.36 -26.44 -9.14
N LEU A 605 41.60 -26.18 -9.60
CA LEU A 605 42.82 -26.46 -8.84
C LEU A 605 42.91 -25.58 -7.61
N ASP A 606 42.51 -24.31 -7.71
CA ASP A 606 42.50 -23.38 -6.58
C ASP A 606 41.52 -23.85 -5.50
N MET A 607 40.32 -24.30 -5.89
CA MET A 607 39.33 -24.84 -4.96
C MET A 607 39.79 -26.14 -4.31
N LEU A 608 40.38 -27.07 -5.07
CA LEU A 608 40.95 -28.29 -4.50
C LEU A 608 42.10 -27.99 -3.54
N THR A 609 42.98 -27.06 -3.90
CA THR A 609 44.09 -26.60 -3.05
C THR A 609 43.59 -25.96 -1.76
N PHE A 610 42.55 -25.12 -1.86
CA PHE A 610 41.88 -24.52 -0.72
C PHE A 610 41.30 -25.60 0.21
N LEU A 611 40.53 -26.55 -0.30
CA LEU A 611 39.95 -27.63 0.51
C LEU A 611 41.00 -28.48 1.22
N MET A 612 42.10 -28.83 0.53
CA MET A 612 43.21 -29.59 1.13
C MET A 612 43.93 -28.82 2.25
N ARG A 613 44.08 -27.50 2.11
CA ARG A 613 44.72 -26.67 3.14
C ARG A 613 43.87 -26.54 4.40
N HIS A 614 42.57 -26.36 4.23
CA HIS A 614 41.66 -26.01 5.32
C HIS A 614 40.93 -27.22 5.93
N SER A 615 41.02 -28.43 5.35
CA SER A 615 40.40 -29.64 5.91
C SER A 615 41.26 -30.90 5.72
N VAL A 616 41.68 -31.50 6.85
CA VAL A 616 42.46 -32.75 6.89
C VAL A 616 41.70 -33.92 6.27
N LEU A 617 40.39 -34.01 6.53
CA LEU A 617 39.53 -35.05 5.94
C LEU A 617 39.49 -34.92 4.42
N HIS A 618 39.27 -33.72 3.88
CA HIS A 618 39.28 -33.52 2.43
C HIS A 618 40.66 -33.82 1.81
N ARG A 619 41.75 -33.48 2.50
CA ARG A 619 43.11 -33.80 2.06
C ARG A 619 43.33 -35.30 1.91
N GLN A 620 42.99 -36.09 2.93
CA GLN A 620 43.15 -37.55 2.90
C GLN A 620 42.32 -38.19 1.77
N HIS A 621 41.07 -37.76 1.60
CA HIS A 621 40.21 -38.29 0.55
C HIS A 621 40.66 -37.86 -0.86
N LEU A 622 41.11 -36.60 -1.03
CA LEU A 622 41.64 -36.12 -2.30
C LEU A 622 42.96 -36.81 -2.66
N GLN A 623 43.84 -37.10 -1.69
CA GLN A 623 45.05 -37.89 -1.90
C GLN A 623 44.72 -39.31 -2.43
N GLN A 624 43.72 -39.97 -1.85
CA GLN A 624 43.25 -41.28 -2.33
C GLN A 624 42.61 -41.21 -3.73
N LEU A 625 41.85 -40.14 -4.00
CA LEU A 625 41.24 -39.90 -5.31
C LEU A 625 42.26 -39.59 -6.40
N VAL A 626 43.26 -38.77 -6.13
CA VAL A 626 44.33 -38.42 -7.10
C VAL A 626 45.18 -39.65 -7.46
N GLN A 627 45.34 -40.59 -6.53
CA GLN A 627 46.01 -41.88 -6.81
C GLN A 627 45.20 -42.75 -7.78
N SER A 628 43.87 -42.64 -7.79
CA SER A 628 42.98 -43.42 -8.66
C SER A 628 42.56 -42.70 -9.95
N GLN A 629 42.56 -41.36 -9.94
CA GLN A 629 42.25 -40.49 -11.07
C GLN A 629 43.33 -39.40 -11.17
N ARG A 630 44.26 -39.55 -12.13
CA ARG A 630 45.30 -38.53 -12.35
C ARG A 630 44.68 -37.27 -12.95
N PRO A 631 44.79 -36.10 -12.31
CA PRO A 631 44.37 -34.84 -12.93
C PRO A 631 45.25 -34.56 -14.17
N MET A 632 44.63 -34.21 -15.30
CA MET A 632 45.36 -33.77 -16.48
C MET A 632 45.81 -32.32 -16.30
N THR A 633 47.11 -32.09 -16.09
CA THR A 633 47.68 -30.79 -15.73
C THR A 633 48.35 -30.04 -16.89
N SER A 634 48.29 -30.59 -18.12
CA SER A 634 49.04 -30.11 -19.29
C SER A 634 48.68 -28.71 -19.79
N HIS A 635 47.53 -28.16 -19.38
CA HIS A 635 47.00 -26.88 -19.88
C HIS A 635 46.92 -25.80 -18.79
N LEU A 636 47.42 -26.09 -17.57
CA LEU A 636 47.19 -25.28 -16.38
C LEU A 636 48.43 -24.46 -16.00
N PRO A 637 48.28 -23.27 -15.37
CA PRO A 637 49.40 -22.43 -14.97
C PRO A 637 50.32 -23.14 -13.97
N ALA A 638 51.64 -23.10 -14.21
CA ALA A 638 52.64 -23.77 -13.37
C ALA A 638 52.56 -23.39 -11.88
N ALA A 639 52.19 -22.14 -11.57
CA ALA A 639 52.01 -21.66 -10.20
C ALA A 639 50.84 -22.35 -9.48
N GLY A 640 49.70 -22.54 -10.16
CA GLY A 640 48.53 -23.23 -9.61
C GLY A 640 48.82 -24.72 -9.37
N VAL A 641 49.49 -25.37 -10.33
CA VAL A 641 49.91 -26.78 -10.21
C VAL A 641 50.90 -26.96 -9.05
N ALA A 642 51.89 -26.07 -8.91
CA ALA A 642 52.85 -26.13 -7.80
C ALA A 642 52.19 -25.93 -6.43
N SER A 643 51.23 -25.01 -6.34
CA SER A 643 50.44 -24.75 -5.12
C SER A 643 49.61 -25.96 -4.70
N PHE A 644 48.96 -26.61 -5.67
CA PHE A 644 48.20 -27.85 -5.48
C PHE A 644 49.09 -29.01 -5.04
N LEU A 645 50.19 -29.26 -5.75
CA LEU A 645 51.13 -30.33 -5.40
C LEU A 645 51.73 -30.12 -4.01
N ARG A 646 52.06 -28.87 -3.65
CA ARG A 646 52.55 -28.54 -2.30
C ARG A 646 51.50 -28.88 -1.25
N ALA A 647 50.24 -28.47 -1.45
CA ALA A 647 49.14 -28.79 -0.54
C ALA A 647 48.79 -30.28 -0.46
N LEU A 648 49.14 -31.06 -1.50
CA LEU A 648 48.94 -32.49 -1.55
C LEU A 648 50.05 -33.27 -0.82
N ILE A 649 51.27 -32.70 -0.73
CA ILE A 649 52.44 -33.31 -0.09
C ILE A 649 52.55 -32.92 1.40
N THR A 650 52.10 -31.71 1.77
CA THR A 650 52.00 -31.23 3.17
C THR A 650 50.75 -31.75 3.86
#